data_AF-A0A4Q1C5W5-F1
#
_entry.id   AF-A0A4Q1C5W5-F1
#
_cell.length_a   1.000
_cell.length_b   1.000
_cell.length_c   1.000
_cell.angle_alpha   90.00
_cell.angle_beta   90.00
_cell.angle_gamma   90.00
#
_symmetry.space_group_name_H-M   'P 1'
#
loop_
_entity.id
_entity.type
_entity.pdbx_description
1 polymer ?
#
loop_
_entity_poly.entity_id
_entity_poly.type
_entity_poly.pdbx_seq_one_letter_code
_entity_poly.pdbx_strand_id
1 'polypeptide(L)'
;MTTPHRALRQGACLAGLLLALTLRAEPVTAPAANLRPLAARQPLIVGVTTDSYPYGFIDAQGRATGFSTDLLDAVARVMQLEIKRVAMPGRELHDRFREGEFDMLQIYSQTAERDSYSDFTVPFLTLRGAVFIQEKGSPIRRLEDFNGRKFAIIGTRSMGERFIADHGLRVDQVSVSASEEALRLISRGEVAGSFLSQLTALSVIEERRIGNVAMFGEPLAGYDIRHCFAVHKGDALLLARLNEGLSILHRTGEFGEIYQRWFGRIDSPLITRDQAVNYGLILLTLGLAGALTAYLRLRFLHRRIATQADELNRQQILLRALYDNIPLTVCVLEATDSGGHRVLLLNRAAEVLFALPAGTAAGRLLDELPLEPELRAELTGFISRNRAVSSLVRENRHLPRTNRDFSLMLVPLLSGPAEIRRCCLLLEDTTERRRLDEEVAQSRKLRAVGELVGGIAHEFNNLLTPILLKSGEIMLDRPQDRELGKSVGLIASTAQRAAELTRRLLTFGRKNESRPEVVRLSAAIDSCFALLRLTMDRRIRWQNDTPAELPPLYLNATDLNQILVNLILNARDTLLDRLQVPHPDTWIPQIRIDAAAVPAEARPALADVPTPGLTGWVRLVVQDNGMGMPAEVRERIYEPFFTTKSVGQGTGLGLATVWHLVHMCGGHIEVDSVPGEGTSFLIFLPILPAPLPTIPISAPANLHPSGNARVFLAEDDDFVAQTVTAVLKREGHVIHREPDGSTAWQTLETRSEEFDLLVLDVNMPGLSGIDVLRRVRAAGRYRGPVIVMSGRLGSEEMELLTAARVDCIIHKPFEVADLIANLRKVLANRRAG
;
A
#
# COMPACT_ATOMS: atom_id res chain seq x y z
N MET A 1 -36.04 -9.24 -9.77
CA MET A 1 -36.97 -8.38 -10.50
C MET A 1 -36.52 -8.27 -11.95
N THR A 2 -37.35 -8.78 -12.85
CA THR A 2 -37.49 -8.50 -14.31
C THR A 2 -36.24 -8.33 -15.20
N THR A 3 -36.03 -9.36 -16.01
CA THR A 3 -35.19 -9.60 -17.21
C THR A 3 -35.70 -8.87 -18.50
N PRO A 4 -35.14 -9.07 -19.73
CA PRO A 4 -33.73 -9.07 -20.23
C PRO A 4 -33.55 -8.56 -21.70
N HIS A 5 -32.31 -8.56 -22.25
CA HIS A 5 -31.84 -9.24 -23.50
C HIS A 5 -30.47 -8.66 -23.99
N ARG A 6 -29.33 -9.35 -23.81
CA ARG A 6 -28.63 -10.40 -24.66
C ARG A 6 -27.99 -9.84 -25.96
N ALA A 7 -26.66 -9.78 -26.11
CA ALA A 7 -25.62 -10.82 -26.30
C ALA A 7 -25.25 -10.99 -27.80
N LEU A 8 -24.05 -10.63 -28.28
CA LEU A 8 -22.75 -11.34 -28.31
C LEU A 8 -22.64 -12.55 -29.29
N ARG A 9 -21.68 -12.39 -30.22
CA ARG A 9 -20.72 -13.37 -30.82
C ARG A 9 -21.09 -14.34 -31.97
N GLN A 10 -20.29 -14.17 -33.04
CA GLN A 10 -19.44 -15.15 -33.77
C GLN A 10 -20.03 -16.44 -34.36
N GLY A 11 -19.62 -16.73 -35.61
CA GLY A 11 -19.52 -18.11 -36.13
C GLY A 11 -19.69 -18.21 -37.65
N ALA A 12 -18.64 -18.63 -38.36
CA ALA A 12 -18.66 -18.99 -39.79
C ALA A 12 -19.07 -20.47 -39.97
N CYS A 13 -19.83 -20.81 -41.02
CA CYS A 13 -19.71 -22.06 -41.79
C CYS A 13 -20.69 -22.17 -42.99
N LEU A 14 -20.12 -22.63 -44.11
CA LEU A 14 -20.62 -23.51 -45.18
C LEU A 14 -21.98 -23.29 -45.90
N ALA A 15 -21.85 -23.09 -47.22
CA ALA A 15 -22.35 -23.93 -48.33
C ALA A 15 -23.84 -24.29 -48.48
N GLY A 16 -24.40 -23.97 -49.66
CA GLY A 16 -25.31 -24.85 -50.39
C GLY A 16 -26.56 -24.23 -51.05
N LEU A 17 -26.60 -24.30 -52.40
CA LEU A 17 -27.78 -24.41 -53.30
C LEU A 17 -28.78 -23.23 -53.32
N LEU A 18 -29.43 -22.77 -54.41
CA LEU A 18 -29.77 -23.16 -55.79
C LEU A 18 -30.22 -21.85 -56.50
N LEU A 19 -29.79 -21.51 -57.72
CA LEU A 19 -30.31 -21.91 -59.05
C LEU A 19 -31.32 -20.91 -59.69
N ALA A 20 -31.10 -20.70 -60.99
CA ALA A 20 -32.00 -20.24 -62.05
C ALA A 20 -32.31 -18.74 -62.17
N LEU A 21 -31.71 -18.09 -63.18
CA LEU A 21 -32.41 -17.91 -64.46
C LEU A 21 -31.44 -17.43 -65.54
N THR A 22 -31.23 -18.31 -66.51
CA THR A 22 -30.59 -18.09 -67.80
C THR A 22 -31.49 -17.28 -68.71
N LEU A 23 -30.95 -16.26 -69.37
CA LEU A 23 -31.45 -15.81 -70.68
C LEU A 23 -30.24 -15.64 -71.60
N ARG A 24 -30.17 -16.55 -72.58
CA ARG A 24 -29.31 -16.49 -73.76
C ARG A 24 -29.64 -15.21 -74.55
N ALA A 25 -28.62 -14.46 -74.93
CA ALA A 25 -28.66 -13.64 -76.14
C ALA A 25 -27.58 -14.17 -77.08
N GLU A 26 -27.97 -14.50 -78.30
CA GLU A 26 -27.12 -15.05 -79.35
C GLU A 26 -26.04 -14.03 -79.79
N PRO A 27 -24.83 -14.49 -80.13
CA PRO A 27 -23.77 -13.61 -80.62
C PRO A 27 -24.01 -13.30 -82.11
N VAL A 28 -24.25 -12.03 -82.43
CA VAL A 28 -24.17 -11.57 -83.82
C VAL A 28 -22.69 -11.38 -84.16
N THR A 29 -22.13 -12.35 -84.89
CA THR A 29 -20.77 -12.31 -85.45
C THR A 29 -20.71 -11.35 -86.63
N ALA A 30 -20.03 -10.21 -86.47
CA ALA A 30 -19.53 -9.43 -87.60
C ALA A 30 -18.26 -10.11 -88.17
N PRO A 31 -18.05 -10.13 -89.50
CA PRO A 31 -16.92 -10.81 -90.12
C PRO A 31 -15.60 -10.15 -89.71
N ALA A 32 -14.67 -10.94 -89.19
CA ALA A 32 -13.29 -10.52 -88.98
C ALA A 32 -12.66 -10.18 -90.34
N ALA A 33 -12.49 -8.89 -90.62
CA ALA A 33 -11.66 -8.46 -91.73
C ALA A 33 -10.24 -9.00 -91.48
N ASN A 34 -9.64 -9.69 -92.46
CA ASN A 34 -8.25 -10.14 -92.39
C ASN A 34 -7.34 -8.89 -92.35
N LEU A 35 -7.08 -8.40 -91.15
CA LEU A 35 -6.28 -7.20 -90.95
C LEU A 35 -4.80 -7.50 -91.22
N ARG A 36 -4.16 -6.73 -92.10
CA ARG A 36 -2.71 -6.81 -92.37
C ARG A 36 -1.91 -6.41 -91.10
N PRO A 37 -0.68 -6.92 -90.91
CA PRO A 37 0.15 -6.51 -89.78
C PRO A 37 0.39 -5.00 -89.77
N LEU A 38 0.38 -4.37 -88.58
CA LEU A 38 0.50 -2.91 -88.41
C LEU A 38 1.75 -2.31 -89.08
N ALA A 39 2.88 -3.05 -89.09
CA ALA A 39 4.12 -2.61 -89.75
C ALA A 39 4.00 -2.50 -91.28
N ALA A 40 3.09 -3.25 -91.91
CA ALA A 40 2.86 -3.24 -93.35
C ALA A 40 1.79 -2.22 -93.81
N ARG A 41 1.27 -1.41 -92.87
CA ARG A 41 0.18 -0.44 -93.07
C ARG A 41 0.62 1.03 -92.90
N GLN A 42 1.92 1.28 -92.84
CA GLN A 42 2.47 2.64 -92.69
C GLN A 42 2.65 3.27 -94.10
N PRO A 43 2.20 4.52 -94.34
CA PRO A 43 1.46 5.38 -93.41
C PRO A 43 -0.01 4.95 -93.25
N LEU A 44 -0.51 4.98 -92.02
CA LEU A 44 -1.90 4.64 -91.68
C LEU A 44 -2.85 5.66 -92.31
N ILE A 45 -3.91 5.18 -92.96
CA ILE A 45 -4.92 6.05 -93.57
C ILE A 45 -5.95 6.43 -92.50
N VAL A 46 -5.97 7.71 -92.13
CA VAL A 46 -6.84 8.26 -91.09
C VAL A 46 -7.95 9.10 -91.70
N GLY A 47 -9.19 8.76 -91.37
CA GLY A 47 -10.35 9.61 -91.67
C GLY A 47 -10.43 10.81 -90.71
N VAL A 48 -10.47 12.02 -91.28
CA VAL A 48 -10.61 13.30 -90.57
C VAL A 48 -11.92 14.00 -90.94
N THR A 49 -12.73 14.37 -89.94
CA THR A 49 -14.00 15.12 -90.15
C THR A 49 -13.73 16.60 -90.44
N THR A 50 -14.53 17.19 -91.33
CA THR A 50 -14.43 18.62 -91.73
C THR A 50 -15.54 19.51 -91.15
N ASP A 51 -16.53 18.93 -90.48
CA ASP A 51 -17.79 19.58 -90.08
C ASP A 51 -18.07 19.53 -88.56
N SER A 52 -17.07 19.16 -87.76
CA SER A 52 -17.22 18.94 -86.31
C SER A 52 -16.40 19.94 -85.47
N TYR A 53 -16.65 21.24 -85.63
CA TYR A 53 -16.00 22.28 -84.81
C TYR A 53 -16.37 22.14 -83.32
N PRO A 54 -15.43 22.27 -82.37
CA PRO A 54 -14.01 22.59 -82.52
C PRO A 54 -13.08 21.36 -82.62
N TYR A 55 -13.62 20.15 -82.74
CA TYR A 55 -12.85 18.91 -82.68
C TYR A 55 -12.12 18.58 -83.99
N GLY A 56 -12.78 18.78 -85.13
CA GLY A 56 -12.22 18.57 -86.46
C GLY A 56 -12.98 19.38 -87.49
N PHE A 57 -12.29 20.31 -88.15
CA PHE A 57 -12.86 21.20 -89.15
C PHE A 57 -11.78 21.73 -90.09
N ILE A 58 -12.19 22.37 -91.19
CA ILE A 58 -11.27 23.05 -92.10
C ILE A 58 -11.14 24.51 -91.67
N ASP A 59 -9.91 24.98 -91.42
CA ASP A 59 -9.64 26.38 -91.10
C ASP A 59 -9.79 27.31 -92.31
N ALA A 60 -9.66 28.62 -92.07
CA ALA A 60 -9.73 29.63 -93.12
C ALA A 60 -8.62 29.49 -94.19
N GLN A 61 -7.58 28.72 -93.92
CA GLN A 61 -6.44 28.45 -94.80
C GLN A 61 -6.59 27.12 -95.56
N GLY A 62 -7.73 26.43 -95.42
CA GLY A 62 -8.04 25.18 -96.12
C GLY A 62 -7.39 23.94 -95.51
N ARG A 63 -6.84 24.01 -94.29
CA ARG A 63 -6.19 22.89 -93.60
C ARG A 63 -7.14 22.23 -92.60
N ALA A 64 -7.09 20.91 -92.51
CA ALA A 64 -7.80 20.17 -91.47
C ALA A 64 -7.13 20.39 -90.10
N THR A 65 -7.86 21.01 -89.18
CA THR A 65 -7.43 21.36 -87.83
C THR A 65 -8.52 21.02 -86.80
N GLY A 66 -8.23 21.18 -85.52
CA GLY A 66 -9.16 20.95 -84.42
C GLY A 66 -8.54 20.15 -83.29
N PHE A 67 -9.23 20.14 -82.14
CA PHE A 67 -8.72 19.47 -80.94
C PHE A 67 -8.37 17.98 -81.17
N SER A 68 -9.24 17.23 -81.87
CA SER A 68 -8.99 15.81 -82.14
C SER A 68 -7.87 15.59 -83.16
N THR A 69 -7.66 16.55 -84.09
CA THR A 69 -6.56 16.52 -85.04
C THR A 69 -5.22 16.75 -84.34
N ASP A 70 -5.12 17.79 -83.51
CA ASP A 70 -3.93 18.10 -82.71
C ASP A 70 -3.60 16.95 -81.73
N LEU A 71 -4.63 16.37 -81.12
CA LEU A 71 -4.46 15.26 -80.20
C LEU A 71 -3.94 14.01 -80.92
N LEU A 72 -4.51 13.68 -82.09
CA LEU A 72 -4.03 12.55 -82.89
C LEU A 72 -2.59 12.77 -83.34
N ASP A 73 -2.22 14.00 -83.70
CA ASP A 73 -0.86 14.35 -84.10
C ASP A 73 0.14 14.16 -82.97
N ALA A 74 -0.23 14.57 -81.76
CA ALA A 74 0.58 14.35 -80.57
C ALA A 74 0.72 12.85 -80.27
N VAL A 75 -0.36 12.06 -80.37
CA VAL A 75 -0.33 10.60 -80.18
C VAL A 75 0.53 9.93 -81.25
N ALA A 76 0.34 10.27 -82.52
CA ALA A 76 1.10 9.71 -83.62
C ALA A 76 2.60 10.02 -83.47
N ARG A 77 2.96 11.23 -83.03
CA ARG A 77 4.35 11.62 -82.76
C ARG A 77 4.97 10.82 -81.61
N VAL A 78 4.26 10.71 -80.48
CA VAL A 78 4.76 9.98 -79.29
C VAL A 78 4.91 8.48 -79.58
N MET A 79 3.98 7.93 -80.37
CA MET A 79 3.98 6.51 -80.75
C MET A 79 4.75 6.21 -82.04
N GLN A 80 5.35 7.23 -82.66
CA GLN A 80 6.09 7.15 -83.92
C GLN A 80 5.29 6.48 -85.05
N LEU A 81 4.01 6.84 -85.18
CA LEU A 81 3.12 6.35 -86.23
C LEU A 81 3.13 7.34 -87.41
N GLU A 82 3.42 6.86 -88.62
CA GLU A 82 3.21 7.64 -89.84
C GLU A 82 1.73 7.60 -90.22
N ILE A 83 1.11 8.77 -90.39
CA ILE A 83 -0.32 8.91 -90.70
C ILE A 83 -0.53 9.72 -91.99
N LYS A 84 -1.47 9.29 -92.83
CA LYS A 84 -1.96 10.01 -94.01
C LYS A 84 -3.44 10.34 -93.80
N ARG A 85 -3.77 11.64 -93.78
CA ARG A 85 -5.13 12.12 -93.50
C ARG A 85 -5.96 12.23 -94.78
N VAL A 86 -7.21 11.79 -94.70
CA VAL A 86 -8.24 12.01 -95.73
C VAL A 86 -9.39 12.76 -95.07
N ALA A 87 -9.61 13.99 -95.50
CA ALA A 87 -10.60 14.90 -94.92
C ALA A 87 -11.92 14.88 -95.70
N MET A 88 -13.04 14.65 -95.03
CA MET A 88 -14.39 14.67 -95.62
C MET A 88 -15.47 14.90 -94.54
N PRO A 89 -16.73 15.19 -94.93
CA PRO A 89 -17.82 15.35 -93.97
C PRO A 89 -18.03 14.09 -93.12
N GLY A 90 -18.35 14.25 -91.84
CA GLY A 90 -18.36 13.16 -90.85
C GLY A 90 -19.32 12.01 -91.20
N ARG A 91 -20.44 12.30 -91.87
CA ARG A 91 -21.39 11.25 -92.29
C ARG A 91 -20.79 10.30 -93.33
N GLU A 92 -20.17 10.85 -94.37
CA GLU A 92 -19.53 10.08 -95.45
C GLU A 92 -18.32 9.30 -94.93
N LEU A 93 -17.57 9.91 -94.01
CA LEU A 93 -16.43 9.33 -93.32
C LEU A 93 -16.78 8.04 -92.56
N HIS A 94 -17.92 8.02 -91.87
CA HIS A 94 -18.35 6.86 -91.10
C HIS A 94 -18.79 5.68 -91.98
N ASP A 95 -19.47 5.97 -93.09
CA ASP A 95 -19.95 4.93 -94.01
C ASP A 95 -18.77 4.27 -94.73
N ARG A 96 -17.82 5.06 -95.23
CA ARG A 96 -16.59 4.55 -95.88
C ARG A 96 -15.62 3.86 -94.93
N PHE A 97 -15.59 4.27 -93.66
CA PHE A 97 -14.84 3.53 -92.64
C PHE A 97 -15.40 2.12 -92.46
N ARG A 98 -16.73 1.95 -92.47
CA ARG A 98 -17.37 0.62 -92.39
C ARG A 98 -17.03 -0.26 -93.60
N GLU A 99 -16.82 0.34 -94.76
CA GLU A 99 -16.41 -0.34 -96.00
C GLU A 99 -14.90 -0.71 -96.01
N GLY A 100 -14.12 -0.25 -95.03
CA GLY A 100 -12.71 -0.60 -94.87
C GLY A 100 -11.72 0.34 -95.57
N GLU A 101 -12.15 1.53 -96.00
CA GLU A 101 -11.29 2.49 -96.72
C GLU A 101 -10.24 3.19 -95.83
N PHE A 102 -10.49 3.27 -94.52
CA PHE A 102 -9.59 3.90 -93.55
C PHE A 102 -9.17 2.89 -92.48
N ASP A 103 -7.92 3.00 -92.01
CA ASP A 103 -7.41 2.16 -90.92
C ASP A 103 -7.99 2.61 -89.56
N MET A 104 -8.23 3.92 -89.40
CA MET A 104 -8.81 4.50 -88.17
C MET A 104 -9.54 5.82 -88.41
N LEU A 105 -10.37 6.20 -87.43
CA LEU A 105 -11.03 7.50 -87.36
C LEU A 105 -10.48 8.35 -86.22
N GLN A 106 -10.25 9.64 -86.49
CA GLN A 106 -9.72 10.58 -85.49
C GLN A 106 -10.72 10.91 -84.38
N ILE A 107 -12.01 10.82 -84.66
CA ILE A 107 -13.05 11.11 -83.69
C ILE A 107 -14.27 10.31 -84.05
N TYR A 108 -14.70 9.49 -83.12
CA TYR A 108 -15.93 8.74 -83.27
C TYR A 108 -16.61 8.57 -81.91
N SER A 109 -17.92 8.77 -81.89
CA SER A 109 -18.70 8.63 -80.66
C SER A 109 -19.02 7.16 -80.41
N GLN A 110 -18.62 6.65 -79.25
CA GLN A 110 -18.90 5.26 -78.87
C GLN A 110 -20.41 5.05 -78.60
N THR A 111 -21.00 4.05 -79.24
CA THR A 111 -22.38 3.61 -78.99
C THR A 111 -22.46 2.08 -79.09
N ALA A 112 -23.46 1.47 -78.45
CA ALA A 112 -23.64 0.02 -78.48
C ALA A 112 -23.78 -0.57 -79.90
N GLU A 113 -24.36 0.18 -80.85
CA GLU A 113 -24.43 -0.21 -82.26
C GLU A 113 -23.06 -0.21 -82.93
N ARG A 114 -22.20 0.76 -82.61
CA ARG A 114 -20.87 0.89 -83.25
C ARG A 114 -19.83 -0.05 -82.66
N ASP A 115 -19.98 -0.42 -81.39
CA ASP A 115 -19.17 -1.45 -80.74
C ASP A 115 -19.28 -2.81 -81.45
N SER A 116 -20.31 -3.06 -82.27
CA SER A 116 -20.44 -4.32 -82.99
C SER A 116 -19.45 -4.46 -84.16
N TYR A 117 -18.92 -3.36 -84.69
CA TYR A 117 -18.02 -3.37 -85.87
C TYR A 117 -16.75 -2.50 -85.72
N SER A 118 -16.60 -1.75 -84.63
CA SER A 118 -15.39 -0.97 -84.32
C SER A 118 -14.91 -1.26 -82.90
N ASP A 119 -13.62 -1.08 -82.65
CA ASP A 119 -13.07 -0.98 -81.30
C ASP A 119 -12.62 0.46 -81.03
N PHE A 120 -12.82 0.90 -79.78
CA PHE A 120 -12.63 2.28 -79.36
C PHE A 120 -11.54 2.39 -78.30
N THR A 121 -10.74 3.45 -78.41
CA THR A 121 -9.82 3.86 -77.34
C THR A 121 -10.59 4.26 -76.08
N VAL A 122 -9.88 4.40 -74.95
CA VAL A 122 -10.45 5.11 -73.80
C VAL A 122 -10.89 6.52 -74.25
N PRO A 123 -12.07 7.00 -73.80
CA PRO A 123 -12.59 8.26 -74.29
C PRO A 123 -11.66 9.39 -73.87
N PHE A 124 -11.06 10.07 -74.85
CA PHE A 124 -10.19 11.21 -74.59
C PHE A 124 -11.01 12.46 -74.27
N LEU A 125 -12.29 12.49 -74.65
CA LEU A 125 -13.19 13.58 -74.31
C LEU A 125 -14.60 13.06 -74.08
N THR A 126 -15.16 13.33 -72.90
CA THR A 126 -16.55 13.03 -72.56
C THR A 126 -17.33 14.33 -72.47
N LEU A 127 -18.25 14.54 -73.41
CA LEU A 127 -19.03 15.75 -73.53
C LEU A 127 -20.41 15.56 -72.94
N ARG A 128 -20.84 16.48 -72.08
CA ARG A 128 -22.19 16.45 -71.51
C ARG A 128 -23.19 17.06 -72.49
N GLY A 129 -24.27 16.34 -72.75
CA GLY A 129 -25.41 16.87 -73.47
C GLY A 129 -26.05 18.04 -72.73
N ALA A 130 -26.60 19.01 -73.44
CA ALA A 130 -27.30 20.15 -72.90
C ALA A 130 -28.33 20.68 -73.90
N VAL A 131 -29.33 21.38 -73.39
CA VAL A 131 -30.31 22.08 -74.24
C VAL A 131 -29.93 23.54 -74.30
N PHE A 132 -29.91 24.12 -75.50
CA PHE A 132 -29.65 25.55 -75.70
C PHE A 132 -30.90 26.23 -76.24
N ILE A 133 -31.25 27.37 -75.64
CA ILE A 133 -32.40 28.19 -75.99
C ILE A 133 -31.97 29.66 -76.06
N GLN A 134 -32.85 30.54 -76.55
CA GLN A 134 -32.59 31.97 -76.52
C GLN A 134 -32.59 32.49 -75.07
N GLU A 135 -31.55 33.24 -74.66
CA GLU A 135 -31.37 33.68 -73.27
C GLU A 135 -32.47 34.64 -72.80
N LYS A 136 -32.86 35.58 -73.67
CA LYS A 136 -33.90 36.59 -73.40
C LYS A 136 -35.01 36.45 -74.43
N GLY A 137 -36.25 36.30 -73.95
CA GLY A 137 -37.43 36.18 -74.80
C GLY A 137 -37.85 34.74 -75.14
N SER A 138 -37.11 33.73 -74.67
CA SER A 138 -37.53 32.33 -74.88
C SER A 138 -38.82 32.00 -74.11
N PRO A 139 -39.78 31.32 -74.73
CA PRO A 139 -40.99 30.83 -74.06
C PRO A 139 -40.73 29.61 -73.18
N ILE A 140 -39.52 29.05 -73.17
CA ILE A 140 -39.17 27.82 -72.45
C ILE A 140 -38.68 28.18 -71.05
N ARG A 141 -39.37 27.68 -70.01
CA ARG A 141 -38.95 27.79 -68.60
C ARG A 141 -38.82 26.44 -67.91
N ARG A 142 -39.51 25.41 -68.41
CA ARG A 142 -39.50 24.03 -67.89
C ARG A 142 -39.56 23.04 -69.06
N LEU A 143 -39.26 21.78 -68.77
CA LEU A 143 -39.18 20.71 -69.78
C LEU A 143 -40.49 20.50 -70.57
N GLU A 144 -41.63 20.69 -69.90
CA GLU A 144 -42.96 20.56 -70.51
C GLU A 144 -43.21 21.57 -71.64
N ASP A 145 -42.54 22.73 -71.62
CA ASP A 145 -42.71 23.82 -72.59
C ASP A 145 -42.09 23.48 -73.97
N PHE A 146 -41.41 22.35 -74.08
CA PHE A 146 -40.77 21.88 -75.32
C PHE A 146 -41.81 21.37 -76.32
N ASN A 147 -42.94 20.85 -75.83
CA ASN A 147 -43.97 20.20 -76.65
C ASN A 147 -44.60 21.19 -77.65
N GLY A 148 -44.75 20.76 -78.90
CA GLY A 148 -45.31 21.55 -80.01
C GLY A 148 -44.41 22.68 -80.52
N ARG A 149 -43.14 22.71 -80.11
CA ARG A 149 -42.16 23.71 -80.56
C ARG A 149 -41.16 23.10 -81.54
N LYS A 150 -40.60 23.95 -82.41
CA LYS A 150 -39.54 23.56 -83.35
C LYS A 150 -38.20 23.46 -82.64
N PHE A 151 -37.54 22.32 -82.75
CA PHE A 151 -36.18 22.10 -82.26
C PHE A 151 -35.25 21.71 -83.40
N ALA A 152 -34.07 22.32 -83.44
CA ALA A 152 -33.03 21.93 -84.39
C ALA A 152 -32.34 20.64 -83.89
N ILE A 153 -32.22 19.64 -84.77
CA ILE A 153 -31.64 18.32 -84.48
C ILE A 153 -30.52 18.03 -85.48
N ILE A 154 -29.35 17.61 -84.98
CA ILE A 154 -28.16 17.36 -85.81
C ILE A 154 -27.99 15.87 -86.09
N GLY A 155 -28.17 15.48 -87.35
CA GLY A 155 -28.03 14.10 -87.81
C GLY A 155 -29.16 13.16 -87.37
N THR A 156 -29.16 11.93 -87.89
CA THR A 156 -30.13 10.88 -87.58
C THR A 156 -29.67 10.02 -86.40
N ARG A 157 -30.59 9.61 -85.51
CA ARG A 157 -30.30 8.92 -84.23
C ARG A 157 -29.40 9.71 -83.29
N SER A 158 -29.58 11.03 -83.27
CA SER A 158 -28.81 11.95 -82.45
C SER A 158 -29.16 11.87 -80.96
N MET A 159 -28.34 12.47 -80.11
CA MET A 159 -28.65 12.63 -78.68
C MET A 159 -30.01 13.29 -78.47
N GLY A 160 -30.34 14.30 -79.29
CA GLY A 160 -31.61 15.00 -79.22
C GLY A 160 -32.79 14.06 -79.43
N GLU A 161 -32.75 13.23 -80.48
CA GLU A 161 -33.81 12.24 -80.74
C GLU A 161 -33.99 11.27 -79.58
N ARG A 162 -32.88 10.78 -79.01
CA ARG A 162 -32.93 9.87 -77.86
C ARG A 162 -33.53 10.55 -76.63
N PHE A 163 -33.11 11.79 -76.33
CA PHE A 163 -33.62 12.55 -75.20
C PHE A 163 -35.13 12.82 -75.33
N ILE A 164 -35.57 13.20 -76.53
CA ILE A 164 -36.99 13.41 -76.85
C ILE A 164 -37.79 12.12 -76.63
N ALA A 165 -37.27 10.97 -77.11
CA ALA A 165 -37.92 9.67 -76.97
C ALA A 165 -38.01 9.20 -75.51
N ASP A 166 -36.90 9.25 -74.78
CA ASP A 166 -36.82 8.79 -73.39
C ASP A 166 -37.73 9.58 -72.45
N HIS A 167 -37.96 10.87 -72.75
CA HIS A 167 -38.81 11.77 -71.95
C HIS A 167 -40.22 11.93 -72.52
N GLY A 168 -40.57 11.21 -73.60
CA GLY A 168 -41.91 11.24 -74.20
C GLY A 168 -42.32 12.60 -74.77
N LEU A 169 -41.36 13.43 -75.19
CA LEU A 169 -41.61 14.78 -75.69
C LEU A 169 -42.11 14.75 -77.15
N ARG A 170 -43.02 15.67 -77.49
CA ARG A 170 -43.56 15.85 -78.85
C ARG A 170 -43.07 17.17 -79.43
N VAL A 171 -41.90 17.16 -80.06
CA VAL A 171 -41.29 18.36 -80.67
C VAL A 171 -41.30 18.26 -82.20
N ASP A 172 -41.42 19.40 -82.87
CA ASP A 172 -41.28 19.50 -84.32
C ASP A 172 -39.79 19.55 -84.67
N GLN A 173 -39.26 18.50 -85.28
CA GLN A 173 -37.82 18.38 -85.52
C GLN A 173 -37.41 19.05 -86.83
N VAL A 174 -36.44 19.96 -86.77
CA VAL A 174 -35.80 20.60 -87.92
C VAL A 174 -34.40 20.01 -88.06
N SER A 175 -34.19 19.17 -89.08
CA SER A 175 -32.88 18.56 -89.33
C SER A 175 -31.89 19.61 -89.86
N VAL A 176 -30.74 19.74 -89.21
CA VAL A 176 -29.61 20.58 -89.64
C VAL A 176 -28.33 19.75 -89.69
N SER A 177 -27.34 20.20 -90.47
CA SER A 177 -26.10 19.44 -90.68
C SER A 177 -24.97 19.81 -89.72
N ALA A 178 -25.01 20.99 -89.09
CA ALA A 178 -23.93 21.48 -88.22
C ALA A 178 -24.44 22.21 -86.95
N SER A 179 -23.65 22.14 -85.87
CA SER A 179 -23.95 22.79 -84.59
C SER A 179 -24.05 24.32 -84.67
N GLU A 180 -23.25 24.93 -85.55
CA GLU A 180 -23.30 26.38 -85.79
C GLU A 180 -24.63 26.81 -86.40
N GLU A 181 -25.16 26.05 -87.35
CA GLU A 181 -26.46 26.34 -87.96
C GLU A 181 -27.57 26.25 -86.92
N ALA A 182 -27.56 25.21 -86.08
CA ALA A 182 -28.52 25.05 -85.00
C ALA A 182 -28.54 26.27 -84.06
N LEU A 183 -27.36 26.74 -83.61
CA LEU A 183 -27.24 27.90 -82.72
C LEU A 183 -27.68 29.21 -83.38
N ARG A 184 -27.41 29.38 -84.69
CA ARG A 184 -27.89 30.56 -85.45
C ARG A 184 -29.41 30.58 -85.56
N LEU A 185 -30.05 29.43 -85.79
CA LEU A 185 -31.52 29.33 -85.83
C LEU A 185 -32.14 29.67 -84.47
N ILE A 186 -31.52 29.24 -83.36
CA ILE A 186 -31.96 29.61 -82.00
C ILE A 186 -31.79 31.12 -81.79
N SER A 187 -30.63 31.66 -82.17
CA SER A 187 -30.32 33.10 -82.04
C SER A 187 -31.31 33.99 -82.78
N ARG A 188 -31.77 33.56 -83.96
CA ARG A 188 -32.80 34.24 -84.76
C ARG A 188 -34.24 33.98 -84.28
N GLY A 189 -34.45 33.05 -83.35
CA GLY A 189 -35.78 32.66 -82.86
C GLY A 189 -36.59 31.80 -83.84
N GLU A 190 -35.96 31.23 -84.86
CA GLU A 190 -36.62 30.36 -85.86
C GLU A 190 -36.94 28.96 -85.29
N VAL A 191 -36.13 28.51 -84.34
CA VAL A 191 -36.35 27.31 -83.52
C VAL A 191 -36.31 27.69 -82.04
N ALA A 192 -37.05 26.97 -81.21
CA ALA A 192 -37.14 27.22 -79.78
C ALA A 192 -35.88 26.76 -79.02
N GLY A 193 -35.18 25.75 -79.55
CA GLY A 193 -33.94 25.25 -78.97
C GLY A 193 -33.23 24.20 -79.83
N SER A 194 -32.12 23.70 -79.32
CA SER A 194 -31.34 22.60 -79.90
C SER A 194 -30.66 21.79 -78.80
N PHE A 195 -30.47 20.50 -79.07
CA PHE A 195 -29.76 19.57 -78.19
C PHE A 195 -28.31 19.45 -78.68
N LEU A 196 -27.38 20.00 -77.90
CA LEU A 196 -25.96 20.08 -78.25
C LEU A 196 -25.12 19.63 -77.07
N SER A 197 -23.87 19.27 -77.31
CA SER A 197 -22.94 19.15 -76.19
C SER A 197 -22.62 20.53 -75.64
N GLN A 198 -22.52 20.66 -74.31
CA GLN A 198 -22.25 21.93 -73.64
C GLN A 198 -20.97 22.58 -74.20
N LEU A 199 -19.89 21.80 -74.30
CA LEU A 199 -18.60 22.30 -74.78
C LEU A 199 -18.68 22.73 -76.25
N THR A 200 -19.30 21.94 -77.12
CA THR A 200 -19.46 22.28 -78.54
C THR A 200 -20.22 23.60 -78.70
N ALA A 201 -21.34 23.73 -77.98
CA ALA A 201 -22.17 24.92 -78.08
C ALA A 201 -21.47 26.17 -77.55
N LEU A 202 -20.82 26.09 -76.38
CA LEU A 202 -20.05 27.20 -75.82
C LEU A 202 -18.89 27.61 -76.72
N SER A 203 -18.15 26.65 -77.30
CA SER A 203 -17.07 26.95 -78.25
C SER A 203 -17.58 27.68 -79.49
N VAL A 204 -18.72 27.25 -80.06
CA VAL A 204 -19.30 27.92 -81.23
C VAL A 204 -19.87 29.30 -80.85
N ILE A 205 -20.50 29.44 -79.69
CA ILE A 205 -21.01 30.71 -79.17
C ILE A 205 -19.87 31.72 -79.01
N GLU A 206 -18.75 31.32 -78.43
CA GLU A 206 -17.57 32.18 -78.25
C GLU A 206 -16.93 32.54 -79.60
N GLU A 207 -16.62 31.56 -80.44
CA GLU A 207 -15.96 31.75 -81.74
C GLU A 207 -16.79 32.62 -82.69
N ARG A 208 -18.10 32.39 -82.75
CA ARG A 208 -19.02 33.13 -83.64
C ARG A 208 -19.66 34.35 -82.98
N ARG A 209 -19.36 34.60 -81.69
CA ARG A 209 -19.89 35.71 -80.87
C ARG A 209 -21.42 35.78 -80.87
N ILE A 210 -22.08 34.62 -80.68
CA ILE A 210 -23.55 34.53 -80.61
C ILE A 210 -24.02 34.96 -79.21
N GLY A 211 -24.40 36.23 -79.05
CA GLY A 211 -24.61 36.83 -77.73
C GLY A 211 -25.97 36.60 -77.05
N ASN A 212 -26.91 35.88 -77.66
CA ASN A 212 -28.30 35.76 -77.17
C ASN A 212 -28.79 34.31 -77.01
N VAL A 213 -27.88 33.34 -76.91
CA VAL A 213 -28.19 31.92 -76.71
C VAL A 213 -27.54 31.45 -75.42
N ALA A 214 -28.30 30.77 -74.58
CA ALA A 214 -27.83 30.25 -73.29
C ALA A 214 -28.29 28.80 -73.08
N MET A 215 -27.57 28.10 -72.20
CA MET A 215 -27.93 26.76 -71.78
C MET A 215 -29.21 26.80 -70.92
N PHE A 216 -30.14 25.91 -71.21
CA PHE A 216 -31.36 25.71 -70.45
C PHE A 216 -31.14 24.61 -69.41
N GLY A 217 -31.21 24.98 -68.12
CA GLY A 217 -31.06 24.06 -67.02
C GLY A 217 -29.65 23.49 -66.85
N GLU A 218 -29.55 22.38 -66.11
CA GLU A 218 -28.31 21.62 -65.93
C GLU A 218 -28.00 20.74 -67.16
N PRO A 219 -26.73 20.38 -67.40
CA PRO A 219 -26.39 19.40 -68.41
C PRO A 219 -27.15 18.07 -68.22
N LEU A 220 -27.59 17.49 -69.33
CA LEU A 220 -28.43 16.30 -69.40
C LEU A 220 -27.66 15.06 -68.90
N ALA A 221 -27.92 14.68 -67.65
CA ALA A 221 -27.32 13.50 -67.03
C ALA A 221 -27.71 12.22 -67.80
N GLY A 222 -26.72 11.37 -68.11
CA GLY A 222 -26.92 10.13 -68.88
C GLY A 222 -26.88 10.29 -70.41
N TYR A 223 -26.74 11.52 -70.90
CA TYR A 223 -26.60 11.83 -72.33
C TYR A 223 -25.18 12.27 -72.70
N ASP A 224 -24.18 11.59 -72.14
CA ASP A 224 -22.79 11.89 -72.43
C ASP A 224 -22.38 11.35 -73.81
N ILE A 225 -21.70 12.19 -74.60
CA ILE A 225 -21.02 11.78 -75.83
C ILE A 225 -19.58 11.47 -75.48
N ARG A 226 -19.17 10.22 -75.68
CA ARG A 226 -17.80 9.75 -75.48
C ARG A 226 -17.05 9.75 -76.81
N HIS A 227 -16.21 10.75 -77.02
CA HIS A 227 -15.33 10.80 -78.18
C HIS A 227 -14.06 10.01 -77.96
N CYS A 228 -13.81 9.10 -78.89
CA CYS A 228 -12.66 8.20 -78.88
C CYS A 228 -12.05 8.17 -80.30
N PHE A 229 -10.79 7.73 -80.39
CA PHE A 229 -10.28 7.18 -81.65
C PHE A 229 -10.92 5.80 -81.88
N ALA A 230 -11.31 5.52 -83.13
CA ALA A 230 -11.91 4.24 -83.51
C ALA A 230 -11.05 3.51 -84.53
N VAL A 231 -10.92 2.19 -84.34
CA VAL A 231 -10.23 1.27 -85.26
C VAL A 231 -11.17 0.13 -85.62
N HIS A 232 -10.82 -0.63 -86.66
CA HIS A 232 -11.61 -1.81 -87.04
C HIS A 232 -11.67 -2.84 -85.91
N LYS A 233 -12.82 -3.53 -85.79
CA LYS A 233 -13.02 -4.59 -84.79
C LYS A 233 -11.89 -5.62 -84.87
N GLY A 234 -11.22 -5.88 -83.75
CA GLY A 234 -10.13 -6.84 -83.65
C GLY A 234 -8.73 -6.27 -83.90
N ASP A 235 -8.56 -4.99 -84.26
CA ASP A 235 -7.24 -4.34 -84.39
C ASP A 235 -6.66 -3.96 -83.01
N ALA A 236 -6.43 -4.97 -82.18
CA ALA A 236 -5.99 -4.79 -80.80
C ALA A 236 -4.61 -4.10 -80.70
N LEU A 237 -3.74 -4.28 -81.69
CA LEU A 237 -2.39 -3.72 -81.68
C LEU A 237 -2.42 -2.21 -81.95
N LEU A 238 -3.14 -1.75 -82.97
CA LEU A 238 -3.29 -0.31 -83.21
C LEU A 238 -4.03 0.36 -82.05
N LEU A 239 -5.09 -0.29 -81.55
CA LEU A 239 -5.84 0.19 -80.39
C LEU A 239 -4.95 0.37 -79.15
N ALA A 240 -4.11 -0.61 -78.84
CA ALA A 240 -3.18 -0.55 -77.72
C ALA A 240 -2.17 0.59 -77.88
N ARG A 241 -1.62 0.80 -79.08
CA ARG A 241 -0.70 1.91 -79.37
C ARG A 241 -1.36 3.27 -79.16
N LEU A 242 -2.60 3.44 -79.63
CA LEU A 242 -3.34 4.69 -79.45
C LEU A 242 -3.67 4.96 -77.97
N ASN A 243 -4.10 3.94 -77.22
CA ASN A 243 -4.34 4.06 -75.77
C ASN A 243 -3.06 4.36 -74.98
N GLU A 244 -1.93 3.73 -75.34
CA GLU A 244 -0.63 4.00 -74.74
C GLU A 244 -0.20 5.45 -75.01
N GLY A 245 -0.34 5.92 -76.25
CA GLY A 245 -0.05 7.30 -76.63
C GLY A 245 -0.91 8.31 -75.84
N LEU A 246 -2.22 8.08 -75.75
CA LEU A 246 -3.12 8.90 -74.92
C LEU A 246 -2.68 8.93 -73.45
N SER A 247 -2.33 7.76 -72.90
CA SER A 247 -1.85 7.67 -71.51
C SER A 247 -0.54 8.42 -71.29
N ILE A 248 0.38 8.41 -72.27
CA ILE A 248 1.63 9.17 -72.20
C ILE A 248 1.32 10.67 -72.21
N LEU A 249 0.46 11.16 -73.13
CA LEU A 249 0.10 12.57 -73.20
C LEU A 249 -0.59 13.07 -71.93
N HIS A 250 -1.43 12.26 -71.30
CA HIS A 250 -2.01 12.58 -70.00
C HIS A 250 -0.95 12.68 -68.90
N ARG A 251 0.03 11.77 -68.90
CA ARG A 251 1.11 11.75 -67.90
C ARG A 251 2.11 12.89 -68.09
N THR A 252 2.43 13.27 -69.33
CA THR A 252 3.35 14.38 -69.62
C THR A 252 2.69 15.75 -69.42
N GLY A 253 1.36 15.80 -69.33
CA GLY A 253 0.60 17.05 -69.23
C GLY A 253 0.32 17.69 -70.60
N GLU A 254 0.91 17.17 -71.69
CA GLU A 254 0.69 17.70 -73.04
C GLU A 254 -0.77 17.60 -73.48
N PHE A 255 -1.50 16.56 -73.05
CA PHE A 255 -2.95 16.51 -73.23
C PHE A 255 -3.64 17.75 -72.63
N GLY A 256 -3.24 18.13 -71.41
CA GLY A 256 -3.78 19.30 -70.72
C GLY A 256 -3.45 20.60 -71.44
N GLU A 257 -2.27 20.72 -72.02
CA GLU A 257 -1.87 21.89 -72.83
C GLU A 257 -2.69 21.98 -74.12
N ILE A 258 -2.90 20.87 -74.84
CA ILE A 258 -3.75 20.82 -76.03
C ILE A 258 -5.21 21.15 -75.63
N TYR A 259 -5.69 20.60 -74.52
CA TYR A 259 -7.03 20.90 -74.00
C TYR A 259 -7.19 22.38 -73.65
N GLN A 260 -6.24 22.97 -72.92
CA GLN A 260 -6.28 24.39 -72.54
C GLN A 260 -6.15 25.31 -73.76
N ARG A 261 -5.40 24.93 -74.80
CA ARG A 261 -5.31 25.70 -76.04
C ARG A 261 -6.66 25.84 -76.74
N TRP A 262 -7.44 24.75 -76.78
CA TRP A 262 -8.73 24.72 -77.47
C TRP A 262 -9.91 25.15 -76.59
N PHE A 263 -9.86 24.90 -75.28
CA PHE A 263 -11.00 25.08 -74.37
C PHE A 263 -10.73 25.99 -73.16
N GLY A 264 -9.50 26.44 -72.92
CA GLY A 264 -9.10 27.11 -71.67
C GLY A 264 -9.79 28.44 -71.38
N ARG A 265 -10.29 29.13 -72.41
CA ARG A 265 -11.09 30.36 -72.24
C ARG A 265 -12.52 30.09 -71.79
N ILE A 266 -13.08 28.93 -72.17
CA ILE A 266 -14.44 28.50 -71.84
C ILE A 266 -14.50 28.00 -70.38
N ASP A 267 -13.39 27.47 -69.87
CA ASP A 267 -13.29 26.83 -68.54
C ASP A 267 -12.73 27.74 -67.42
N SER A 268 -12.57 29.05 -67.67
CA SER A 268 -12.04 29.98 -66.65
C SER A 268 -13.09 30.32 -65.56
N PRO A 269 -12.83 30.07 -64.26
CA PRO A 269 -13.79 30.36 -63.20
C PRO A 269 -13.77 31.85 -62.86
N LEU A 270 -14.78 32.59 -63.32
CA LEU A 270 -15.09 33.90 -62.75
C LEU A 270 -15.62 33.70 -61.32
N ILE A 271 -14.91 34.20 -60.32
CA ILE A 271 -15.33 34.11 -58.91
C ILE A 271 -16.71 34.77 -58.76
N THR A 272 -17.72 33.98 -58.38
CA THR A 272 -19.07 34.48 -58.16
C THR A 272 -19.17 35.19 -56.81
N ARG A 273 -20.14 36.11 -56.68
CA ARG A 273 -20.36 36.89 -55.45
C ARG A 273 -20.51 36.02 -54.20
N ASP A 274 -21.13 34.85 -54.33
CA ASP A 274 -21.32 33.89 -53.24
C ASP A 274 -20.00 33.25 -52.80
N GLN A 275 -19.08 33.01 -53.73
CA GLN A 275 -17.74 32.50 -53.41
C GLN A 275 -16.91 33.54 -52.65
N ALA A 276 -17.03 34.83 -52.98
CA ALA A 276 -16.35 35.90 -52.24
C ALA A 276 -16.86 36.01 -50.78
N VAL A 277 -18.17 35.86 -50.56
CA VAL A 277 -18.75 35.82 -49.20
C VAL A 277 -18.24 34.60 -48.44
N ASN A 278 -18.19 33.43 -49.09
CA ASN A 278 -17.67 32.22 -48.47
C ASN A 278 -16.19 32.36 -48.07
N TYR A 279 -15.35 32.94 -48.93
CA TYR A 279 -13.95 33.22 -48.58
C TYR A 279 -13.80 34.22 -47.44
N GLY A 280 -14.65 35.26 -47.39
CA GLY A 280 -14.72 36.18 -46.26
C GLY A 280 -15.10 35.48 -44.94
N LEU A 281 -16.07 34.56 -44.99
CA LEU A 281 -16.46 33.77 -43.83
C LEU A 281 -15.34 32.82 -43.35
N ILE A 282 -14.60 32.21 -44.28
CA ILE A 282 -13.43 31.37 -43.97
C ILE A 282 -12.33 32.21 -43.30
N LEU A 283 -12.04 33.40 -43.80
CA LEU A 283 -11.04 34.28 -43.19
C LEU A 283 -11.48 34.77 -41.80
N LEU A 284 -12.75 35.12 -41.62
CA LEU A 284 -13.31 35.51 -40.33
C LEU A 284 -13.21 34.36 -39.31
N THR A 285 -13.57 33.14 -39.72
CA THR A 285 -13.48 31.96 -38.84
C THR A 285 -12.05 31.61 -38.47
N LEU A 286 -11.09 31.72 -39.40
CA LEU A 286 -9.66 31.58 -39.10
C LEU A 286 -9.16 32.65 -38.13
N GLY A 287 -9.57 33.92 -38.32
CA GLY A 287 -9.22 35.01 -37.41
C GLY A 287 -9.78 34.80 -36.00
N LEU A 288 -11.04 34.36 -35.89
CA LEU A 288 -11.69 34.09 -34.62
C LEU A 288 -11.08 32.88 -33.91
N ALA A 289 -10.71 31.83 -34.66
CA ALA A 289 -9.97 30.68 -34.14
C ALA A 289 -8.56 31.07 -33.63
N GLY A 290 -7.86 31.95 -34.35
CA GLY A 290 -6.57 32.51 -33.91
C GLY A 290 -6.70 33.31 -32.61
N ALA A 291 -7.68 34.21 -32.53
CA ALA A 291 -7.96 35.01 -31.33
C ALA A 291 -8.36 34.13 -30.13
N LEU A 292 -9.20 33.11 -30.35
CA LEU A 292 -9.57 32.15 -29.32
C LEU A 292 -8.35 31.36 -28.83
N THR A 293 -7.47 30.93 -29.75
CA THR A 293 -6.23 30.22 -29.39
C THR A 293 -5.29 31.10 -28.57
N ALA A 294 -5.13 32.37 -28.95
CA ALA A 294 -4.34 33.34 -28.20
C ALA A 294 -4.92 33.60 -26.81
N TYR A 295 -6.24 33.77 -26.70
CA TYR A 295 -6.94 33.93 -25.42
C TYR A 295 -6.76 32.69 -24.52
N LEU A 296 -6.95 31.49 -25.07
CA LEU A 296 -6.77 30.24 -24.34
C LEU A 296 -5.32 30.04 -23.89
N ARG A 297 -4.33 30.37 -24.73
CA ARG A 297 -2.90 30.34 -24.35
C ARG A 297 -2.60 31.33 -23.24
N LEU A 298 -3.08 32.57 -23.34
CA LEU A 298 -2.86 33.59 -22.31
C LEU A 298 -3.47 33.14 -20.98
N ARG A 299 -4.69 32.62 -21.01
CA ARG A 299 -5.37 32.08 -19.82
C ARG A 299 -4.65 30.86 -19.24
N PHE A 300 -4.13 29.98 -20.08
CA PHE A 300 -3.34 28.82 -19.64
C PHE A 300 -2.02 29.24 -19.00
N LEU A 301 -1.32 30.24 -19.57
CA LEU A 301 -0.07 30.76 -19.02
C LEU A 301 -0.29 31.43 -17.64
N HIS A 302 -1.32 32.27 -17.51
CA HIS A 302 -1.66 32.88 -16.22
C HIS A 302 -2.01 31.83 -15.17
N ARG A 303 -2.77 30.80 -15.55
CA ARG A 303 -3.03 29.66 -14.67
C ARG A 303 -1.74 28.95 -14.27
N ARG A 304 -0.81 28.73 -15.20
CA ARG A 304 0.46 28.05 -14.93
C ARG A 304 1.35 28.84 -13.97
N ILE A 305 1.46 30.15 -14.17
CA ILE A 305 2.21 31.05 -13.27
C ILE A 305 1.56 31.07 -11.88
N ALA A 306 0.23 31.21 -11.81
CA ALA A 306 -0.49 31.16 -10.54
C ALA A 306 -0.26 29.82 -9.82
N THR A 307 -0.36 28.69 -10.54
CA THR A 307 -0.08 27.36 -9.95
C THR A 307 1.37 27.20 -9.50
N GLN A 308 2.35 27.76 -10.23
CA GLN A 308 3.76 27.70 -9.83
C GLN A 308 4.06 28.59 -8.63
N ALA A 309 3.47 29.78 -8.57
CA ALA A 309 3.58 30.67 -7.42
C ALA A 309 2.92 30.06 -6.18
N ASP A 310 1.73 29.48 -6.34
CA ASP A 310 1.04 28.75 -5.27
C ASP A 310 1.83 27.52 -4.82
N GLU A 311 2.41 26.76 -5.75
CA GLU A 311 3.23 25.59 -5.43
C GLU A 311 4.51 26.00 -4.70
N LEU A 312 5.22 27.04 -5.15
CA LEU A 312 6.41 27.54 -4.47
C LEU A 312 6.08 28.06 -3.07
N ASN A 313 4.98 28.79 -2.92
CA ASN A 313 4.53 29.28 -1.62
C ASN A 313 4.11 28.12 -0.70
N ARG A 314 3.42 27.10 -1.23
CA ARG A 314 3.10 25.86 -0.50
C ARG A 314 4.35 25.13 -0.06
N GLN A 315 5.35 24.99 -0.94
CA GLN A 315 6.63 24.37 -0.60
C GLN A 315 7.37 25.17 0.47
N GLN A 316 7.40 26.50 0.38
CA GLN A 316 8.04 27.35 1.38
C GLN A 316 7.31 27.31 2.73
N ILE A 317 5.98 27.36 2.73
CA ILE A 317 5.15 27.19 3.93
C ILE A 317 5.38 25.80 4.53
N LEU A 318 5.41 24.75 3.71
CA LEU A 318 5.67 23.38 4.15
C LEU A 318 7.06 23.26 4.76
N LEU A 319 8.12 23.76 4.10
CA LEU A 319 9.48 23.72 4.63
C LEU A 319 9.61 24.50 5.94
N ARG A 320 8.97 25.66 6.04
CA ARG A 320 8.95 26.47 7.28
C ARG A 320 8.16 25.78 8.39
N ALA A 321 7.01 25.20 8.06
CA ALA A 321 6.23 24.39 8.99
C ALA A 321 7.01 23.16 9.45
N LEU A 322 7.71 22.46 8.55
CA LEU A 322 8.59 21.35 8.91
C LEU A 322 9.70 21.84 9.85
N TYR A 323 10.39 22.92 9.51
CA TYR A 323 11.43 23.54 10.34
C TYR A 323 10.92 23.88 11.76
N ASP A 324 9.77 24.55 11.85
CA ASP A 324 9.16 24.98 13.12
C ASP A 324 8.59 23.82 13.94
N ASN A 325 8.22 22.71 13.31
CA ASN A 325 7.70 21.51 14.00
C ASN A 325 8.77 20.43 14.22
N ILE A 326 10.03 20.65 13.81
CA ILE A 326 11.13 19.77 14.21
C ILE A 326 11.27 19.86 15.73
N PRO A 327 11.18 18.73 16.47
CA PRO A 327 11.23 18.71 17.94
C PRO A 327 12.65 18.88 18.50
N LEU A 328 13.62 19.19 17.63
CA LEU A 328 15.01 19.45 17.96
C LEU A 328 15.26 20.95 17.92
N THR A 329 15.98 21.51 18.89
CA THR A 329 16.35 22.93 18.88
C THR A 329 17.31 23.17 17.72
N VAL A 330 16.90 24.00 16.75
CA VAL A 330 17.70 24.33 15.56
C VAL A 330 17.94 25.82 15.50
N CYS A 331 19.22 26.22 15.46
CA CYS A 331 19.65 27.60 15.35
C CYS A 331 20.63 27.75 14.19
N VAL A 332 20.30 28.61 13.21
CA VAL A 332 21.22 28.95 12.12
C VAL A 332 21.97 30.23 12.48
N LEU A 333 23.29 30.15 12.49
CA LEU A 333 24.19 31.21 12.92
C LEU A 333 25.06 31.68 11.75
N GLU A 334 25.37 32.97 11.72
CA GLU A 334 26.33 33.59 10.82
C GLU A 334 27.45 34.22 11.63
N ALA A 335 28.70 33.88 11.29
CA ALA A 335 29.87 34.51 11.91
C ALA A 335 29.96 35.99 11.48
N THR A 336 30.13 36.88 12.46
CA THR A 336 30.36 38.31 12.19
C THR A 336 31.86 38.60 12.10
N ASP A 337 32.21 39.68 11.39
CA ASP A 337 33.60 40.11 11.27
C ASP A 337 34.19 40.55 12.63
N SER A 338 33.33 40.90 13.59
CA SER A 338 33.67 41.20 14.99
C SER A 338 33.93 39.97 15.88
N GLY A 339 33.81 38.74 15.33
CA GLY A 339 34.07 37.50 16.05
C GLY A 339 32.88 36.89 16.81
N GLY A 340 31.70 37.52 16.76
CA GLY A 340 30.47 36.98 17.34
C GLY A 340 29.65 36.13 16.36
N HIS A 341 28.56 35.55 16.85
CA HIS A 341 27.63 34.75 16.07
C HIS A 341 26.25 35.39 16.03
N ARG A 342 25.83 35.87 14.85
CA ARG A 342 24.51 36.44 14.62
C ARG A 342 23.52 35.34 14.28
N VAL A 343 22.35 35.37 14.91
CA VAL A 343 21.31 34.37 14.66
C VAL A 343 20.49 34.76 13.43
N LEU A 344 20.42 33.87 12.44
CA LEU A 344 19.62 34.05 11.23
C LEU A 344 18.22 33.46 11.38
N LEU A 345 18.13 32.24 11.93
CA LEU A 345 16.89 31.50 12.11
C LEU A 345 16.93 30.72 13.43
N LEU A 346 15.81 30.71 14.15
CA LEU A 346 15.53 29.75 15.20
C LEU A 346 14.17 29.10 14.90
N ASN A 347 14.07 27.81 15.17
CA ASN A 347 12.79 27.12 15.14
C ASN A 347 12.05 27.25 16.48
N ARG A 348 10.77 26.88 16.49
CA ARG A 348 9.92 26.92 17.68
C ARG A 348 10.49 26.14 18.87
N ALA A 349 11.12 24.98 18.63
CA ALA A 349 11.74 24.19 19.70
C ALA A 349 12.88 24.97 20.40
N ALA A 350 13.64 25.76 19.65
CA ALA A 350 14.66 26.64 20.23
C ALA A 350 14.09 27.83 20.97
N GLU A 351 13.01 28.43 20.48
CA GLU A 351 12.30 29.50 21.19
C GLU A 351 11.77 29.02 22.55
N VAL A 352 11.22 27.80 22.62
CA VAL A 352 10.76 27.20 23.88
C VAL A 352 11.92 26.90 24.82
N LEU A 353 12.99 26.25 24.32
CA LEU A 353 14.15 25.89 25.16
C LEU A 353 14.84 27.14 25.74
N PHE A 354 14.97 28.19 24.94
CA PHE A 354 15.61 29.44 25.34
C PHE A 354 14.67 30.45 26.01
N ALA A 355 13.39 30.10 26.19
CA ALA A 355 12.35 30.97 26.72
C ALA A 355 12.23 32.33 25.98
N LEU A 356 12.31 32.31 24.66
CA LEU A 356 12.28 33.50 23.79
C LEU A 356 10.89 33.69 23.16
N PRO A 357 10.38 34.93 23.06
CA PRO A 357 9.19 35.22 22.26
C PRO A 357 9.44 35.03 20.76
N ALA A 358 8.43 34.56 20.04
CA ALA A 358 8.55 34.20 18.62
C ALA A 358 9.10 35.33 17.75
N GLY A 359 10.15 35.06 16.97
CA GLY A 359 10.74 36.00 16.02
C GLY A 359 11.59 37.14 16.62
N THR A 360 11.83 37.16 17.93
CA THR A 360 12.60 38.24 18.59
C THR A 360 14.12 38.10 18.52
N ALA A 361 14.60 36.91 18.18
CA ALA A 361 16.03 36.57 18.23
C ALA A 361 16.75 36.65 16.87
N ALA A 362 16.01 36.67 15.75
CA ALA A 362 16.61 36.84 14.43
C ALA A 362 17.30 38.21 14.31
N GLY A 363 18.55 38.21 13.85
CA GLY A 363 19.40 39.39 13.70
C GLY A 363 20.22 39.78 14.94
N ARG A 364 19.92 39.21 16.12
CA ARG A 364 20.70 39.46 17.36
C ARG A 364 21.94 38.58 17.44
N LEU A 365 22.89 38.96 18.29
CA LEU A 365 24.03 38.10 18.63
C LEU A 365 23.61 37.01 19.62
N LEU A 366 24.17 35.81 19.49
CA LEU A 366 23.91 34.68 20.40
C LEU A 366 24.18 35.05 21.87
N ASP A 367 25.22 35.84 22.13
CA ASP A 367 25.60 36.28 23.48
C ASP A 367 24.61 37.30 24.09
N GLU A 368 23.82 37.99 23.27
CA GLU A 368 22.79 38.95 23.70
C GLU A 368 21.45 38.28 24.02
N LEU A 369 21.31 36.99 23.70
CA LEU A 369 20.10 36.25 24.05
C LEU A 369 20.04 36.00 25.57
N PRO A 370 18.84 36.05 26.19
CA PRO A 370 18.63 35.75 27.60
C PRO A 370 18.74 34.24 27.92
N LEU A 371 19.81 33.62 27.45
CA LEU A 371 20.19 32.24 27.78
C LEU A 371 20.72 32.16 29.20
N GLU A 372 20.50 31.00 29.83
CA GLU A 372 21.11 30.65 31.11
C GLU A 372 22.65 30.77 31.02
N PRO A 373 23.34 31.33 32.04
CA PRO A 373 24.78 31.60 31.96
C PRO A 373 25.64 30.35 31.68
N GLU A 374 25.29 29.21 32.28
CA GLU A 374 26.04 27.95 32.12
C GLU A 374 25.85 27.37 30.70
N LEU A 375 24.61 27.36 30.21
CA LEU A 375 24.31 26.96 28.83
C LEU A 375 24.97 27.90 27.82
N ARG A 376 24.92 29.22 28.03
CA ARG A 376 25.58 30.21 27.15
C ARG A 376 27.07 29.95 27.05
N ALA A 377 27.75 29.75 28.18
CA ALA A 377 29.18 29.48 28.21
C ALA A 377 29.54 28.21 27.43
N GLU A 378 28.75 27.13 27.59
CA GLU A 378 28.95 25.89 26.84
C GLU A 378 28.71 26.07 25.33
N LEU A 379 27.65 26.77 24.92
CA LEU A 379 27.36 27.00 23.49
C LEU A 379 28.42 27.86 22.83
N THR A 380 28.77 29.01 23.42
CA THR A 380 29.80 29.91 22.88
C THR A 380 31.17 29.21 22.86
N GLY A 381 31.48 28.42 23.90
CA GLY A 381 32.69 27.59 23.93
C GLY A 381 32.70 26.52 22.85
N PHE A 382 31.60 25.79 22.68
CA PHE A 382 31.46 24.72 21.68
C PHE A 382 31.59 25.24 20.25
N ILE A 383 30.95 26.36 19.92
CA ILE A 383 31.04 26.97 18.59
C ILE A 383 32.46 27.50 18.33
N SER A 384 33.06 28.20 19.31
CA SER A 384 34.39 28.78 19.17
C SER A 384 35.47 27.73 18.94
N ARG A 385 35.42 26.60 19.68
CA ARG A 385 36.35 25.47 19.51
C ARG A 385 36.23 24.79 18.14
N ASN A 386 35.03 24.78 17.57
CA ASN A 386 34.71 24.02 16.35
C ASN A 386 34.53 24.90 15.10
N ARG A 387 34.90 26.19 15.16
CA ARG A 387 34.70 27.18 14.08
C ARG A 387 35.41 26.85 12.77
N ALA A 388 36.55 26.17 12.83
CA ALA A 388 37.38 25.82 11.67
C ALA A 388 37.10 24.41 11.12
N VAL A 389 36.13 23.68 11.69
CA VAL A 389 35.87 22.30 11.33
C VAL A 389 34.92 22.25 10.12
N SER A 390 35.33 21.55 9.06
CA SER A 390 34.56 21.37 7.84
C SER A 390 33.54 20.22 7.90
N SER A 391 33.56 19.44 9.00
CA SER A 391 32.69 18.31 9.25
C SER A 391 31.72 18.57 10.41
N LEU A 392 30.69 17.72 10.49
CA LEU A 392 29.76 17.71 11.62
C LEU A 392 30.50 17.32 12.91
N VAL A 393 30.31 18.12 13.96
CA VAL A 393 30.84 17.84 15.30
C VAL A 393 29.67 17.58 16.24
N ARG A 394 29.80 16.57 17.11
CA ARG A 394 28.83 16.26 18.16
C ARG A 394 29.54 16.10 19.50
N GLU A 395 29.03 16.75 20.53
CA GLU A 395 29.51 16.63 21.90
C GLU A 395 28.32 16.50 22.87
N ASN A 396 28.42 15.57 23.82
CA ASN A 396 27.48 15.50 24.93
C ASN A 396 28.03 16.30 26.11
N ARG A 397 27.16 17.05 26.79
CA ARG A 397 27.49 17.90 27.93
C ARG A 397 26.48 17.74 29.04
N HIS A 398 26.99 17.55 30.24
CA HIS A 398 26.19 17.56 31.47
C HIS A 398 26.38 18.93 32.14
N LEU A 399 25.29 19.62 32.44
CA LEU A 399 25.31 20.86 33.21
C LEU A 399 25.02 20.54 34.68
N PRO A 400 26.01 20.62 35.58
CA PRO A 400 25.85 20.18 36.96
C PRO A 400 24.86 21.02 37.77
N ARG A 401 24.71 22.32 37.48
CA ARG A 401 23.84 23.19 38.29
C ARG A 401 22.36 22.97 38.01
N THR A 402 22.01 22.66 36.78
CA THR A 402 20.63 22.35 36.37
C THR A 402 20.36 20.85 36.31
N ASN A 403 21.39 20.02 36.48
CA ASN A 403 21.34 18.57 36.33
C ASN A 403 20.70 18.16 34.99
N ARG A 404 21.11 18.83 33.90
CA ARG A 404 20.59 18.58 32.55
C ARG A 404 21.68 18.06 31.63
N ASP A 405 21.32 17.13 30.77
CA ASP A 405 22.18 16.57 29.75
C ASP A 405 21.80 17.06 28.36
N PHE A 406 22.72 17.71 27.67
CA PHE A 406 22.53 18.15 26.29
C PHE A 406 23.45 17.40 25.32
N SER A 407 22.90 17.07 24.16
CA SER A 407 23.66 16.68 22.97
C SER A 407 23.75 17.88 22.04
N LEU A 408 24.94 18.46 21.92
CA LEU A 408 25.24 19.60 21.07
C LEU A 408 25.81 19.11 19.74
N MET A 409 25.31 19.65 18.62
CA MET A 409 25.82 19.31 17.30
C MET A 409 25.98 20.56 16.44
N LEU A 410 27.14 20.71 15.82
CA LEU A 410 27.46 21.82 14.92
C LEU A 410 27.62 21.27 13.50
N VAL A 411 26.83 21.81 12.57
CA VAL A 411 26.85 21.45 11.16
C VAL A 411 27.26 22.68 10.35
N PRO A 412 28.43 22.69 9.69
CA PRO A 412 28.82 23.81 8.85
C PRO A 412 27.92 23.89 7.61
N LEU A 413 27.41 25.09 7.28
CA LEU A 413 26.60 25.34 6.09
C LEU A 413 27.50 25.94 5.01
N LEU A 414 27.97 25.09 4.10
CA LEU A 414 28.83 25.51 2.99
C LEU A 414 28.04 26.38 2.00
N SER A 415 28.40 27.65 1.89
CA SER A 415 27.91 28.56 0.84
C SER A 415 29.09 28.95 -0.05
N GLY A 416 29.34 28.15 -1.09
CA GLY A 416 30.36 28.47 -2.11
C GLY A 416 31.83 28.31 -1.67
N PRO A 417 32.80 28.62 -2.56
CA PRO A 417 34.12 27.99 -2.54
C PRO A 417 35.15 28.45 -1.50
N ALA A 418 34.88 29.36 -0.55
CA ALA A 418 36.00 29.91 0.24
C ALA A 418 35.74 30.41 1.67
N GLU A 419 34.53 30.38 2.25
CA GLU A 419 34.39 30.80 3.66
C GLU A 419 33.16 30.17 4.34
N ILE A 420 33.38 29.41 5.42
CA ILE A 420 32.30 28.92 6.31
C ILE A 420 31.81 30.13 7.13
N ARG A 421 30.99 31.00 6.52
CA ARG A 421 30.34 32.10 7.24
C ARG A 421 29.11 31.66 8.02
N ARG A 422 28.53 30.48 7.73
CA ARG A 422 27.28 30.01 8.35
C ARG A 422 27.41 28.60 8.92
N CYS A 423 26.78 28.38 10.06
CA CYS A 423 26.66 27.07 10.69
C CYS A 423 25.26 26.86 11.26
N CYS A 424 24.85 25.61 11.34
CA CYS A 424 23.62 25.17 11.99
C CYS A 424 23.99 24.50 13.31
N LEU A 425 23.48 25.03 14.41
CA LEU A 425 23.64 24.49 15.74
C LEU A 425 22.35 23.73 16.10
N LEU A 426 22.50 22.47 16.46
CA LEU A 426 21.44 21.58 16.91
C LEU A 426 21.66 21.26 18.38
N LEU A 427 20.62 21.38 19.20
CA LEU A 427 20.66 21.04 20.61
C LEU A 427 19.52 20.06 20.93
N GLU A 428 19.83 19.00 21.66
CA GLU A 428 18.85 18.04 22.15
C GLU A 428 18.99 17.95 23.67
N ASP A 429 17.91 18.18 24.43
CA ASP A 429 17.85 17.84 25.85
C ASP A 429 17.62 16.32 25.98
N THR A 430 18.64 15.63 26.45
CA THR A 430 18.69 14.15 26.54
C THR A 430 18.51 13.65 27.97
N THR A 431 18.15 14.54 28.91
CA THR A 431 18.07 14.24 30.35
C THR A 431 17.09 13.10 30.63
N GLU A 432 15.85 13.20 30.14
CA GLU A 432 14.82 12.18 30.37
C GLU A 432 15.17 10.85 29.69
N ARG A 433 15.72 10.92 28.47
CA ARG A 433 16.13 9.74 27.71
C ARG A 433 17.23 8.95 28.43
N ARG A 434 18.27 9.63 28.94
CA ARG A 434 19.34 8.98 29.72
C ARG A 434 18.82 8.30 30.96
N ARG A 435 17.94 8.98 31.71
CA ARG A 435 17.29 8.40 32.90
C ARG A 435 16.52 7.12 32.55
N LEU A 436 15.72 7.14 31.49
CA LEU A 436 14.98 5.96 31.05
C LEU A 436 15.90 4.83 30.57
N ASP A 437 16.98 5.16 29.84
CA ASP A 437 17.96 4.17 29.38
C ASP A 437 18.68 3.49 30.56
N GLU A 438 18.98 4.24 31.62
CA GLU A 438 19.54 3.72 32.88
C GLU A 438 18.55 2.82 33.63
N GLU A 439 17.29 3.23 33.77
CA GLU A 439 16.22 2.43 34.36
C GLU A 439 16.02 1.11 33.60
N VAL A 440 16.04 1.15 32.27
CA VAL A 440 15.96 -0.04 31.40
C VAL A 440 17.18 -0.94 31.57
N ALA A 441 18.39 -0.37 31.64
CA ALA A 441 19.61 -1.14 31.85
C ALA A 441 19.60 -1.86 33.21
N GLN A 442 19.14 -1.19 34.27
CA GLN A 442 18.97 -1.77 35.59
C GLN A 442 17.92 -2.90 35.59
N SER A 443 16.78 -2.69 34.93
CA SER A 443 15.74 -3.70 34.78
C SER A 443 16.21 -4.95 34.02
N ARG A 444 16.97 -4.79 32.94
CA ARG A 444 17.59 -5.90 32.19
C ARG A 444 18.56 -6.70 33.05
N LYS A 445 19.38 -6.02 33.86
CA LYS A 445 20.31 -6.66 34.79
C LYS A 445 19.57 -7.49 35.84
N LEU A 446 18.50 -6.94 36.44
CA LEU A 446 17.67 -7.65 37.41
C LEU A 446 16.99 -8.89 36.79
N ARG A 447 16.50 -8.79 35.55
CA ARG A 447 15.91 -9.92 34.83
C ARG A 447 16.89 -11.06 34.59
N ALA A 448 18.11 -10.75 34.15
CA ALA A 448 19.15 -11.76 33.92
C ALA A 448 19.55 -12.48 35.22
N VAL A 449 19.61 -11.75 36.33
CA VAL A 449 19.86 -12.34 37.67
C VAL A 449 18.70 -13.23 38.09
N GLY A 450 17.44 -12.81 37.86
CA GLY A 450 16.26 -13.60 38.21
C GLY A 450 16.15 -14.93 37.45
N GLU A 451 16.46 -14.93 36.15
CA GLU A 451 16.46 -16.14 35.30
C GLU A 451 17.53 -17.16 35.75
N LEU A 452 18.74 -16.69 36.09
CA LEU A 452 19.82 -17.53 36.62
C LEU A 452 19.47 -18.14 37.98
N VAL A 453 18.92 -17.33 38.90
CA VAL A 453 18.53 -17.78 40.25
C VAL A 453 17.41 -18.83 40.17
N GLY A 454 16.48 -18.68 39.23
CA GLY A 454 15.40 -19.67 39.01
C GLY A 454 15.91 -21.04 38.52
N GLY A 455 16.96 -21.07 37.70
CA GLY A 455 17.60 -22.32 37.26
C GLY A 455 18.36 -23.01 38.38
N ILE A 456 19.18 -22.25 39.12
CA ILE A 456 19.99 -22.76 40.24
C ILE A 456 19.09 -23.33 41.35
N ALA A 457 18.01 -22.63 41.69
CA ALA A 457 17.10 -23.07 42.73
C ALA A 457 16.38 -24.39 42.40
N HIS A 458 16.09 -24.66 41.13
CA HIS A 458 15.52 -25.92 40.70
C HIS A 458 16.48 -27.09 40.97
N GLU A 459 17.77 -26.94 40.65
CA GLU A 459 18.79 -27.96 40.94
C GLU A 459 18.92 -28.22 42.44
N PHE A 460 18.88 -27.19 43.27
CA PHE A 460 18.90 -27.36 44.74
C PHE A 460 17.66 -28.12 45.25
N ASN A 461 16.46 -27.80 44.75
CA ASN A 461 15.24 -28.52 45.16
C ASN A 461 15.28 -30.00 44.77
N ASN A 462 15.87 -30.32 43.61
CA ASN A 462 16.07 -31.70 43.18
C ASN A 462 17.02 -32.47 44.10
N LEU A 463 18.06 -31.84 44.64
CA LEU A 463 18.98 -32.47 45.59
C LEU A 463 18.37 -32.63 46.99
N LEU A 464 17.56 -31.67 47.42
CA LEU A 464 16.99 -31.65 48.77
C LEU A 464 15.83 -32.63 48.95
N THR A 465 15.05 -32.88 47.89
CA THR A 465 13.87 -33.76 47.92
C THR A 465 14.23 -35.20 48.33
N PRO A 466 15.22 -35.87 47.70
CA PRO A 466 15.73 -37.17 48.13
C PRO A 466 16.19 -37.20 49.59
N ILE A 467 16.94 -36.19 50.02
CA ILE A 467 17.53 -36.13 51.38
C ILE A 467 16.42 -36.10 52.44
N LEU A 468 15.39 -35.28 52.23
CA LEU A 468 14.26 -35.16 53.14
C LEU A 468 13.41 -36.42 53.17
N LEU A 469 13.10 -36.99 52.01
CA LEU A 469 12.32 -38.22 51.91
C LEU A 469 13.02 -39.41 52.58
N LYS A 470 14.32 -39.60 52.32
CA LYS A 470 15.07 -40.70 52.91
C LYS A 470 15.22 -40.57 54.42
N SER A 471 15.41 -39.34 54.90
CA SER A 471 15.46 -39.06 56.33
C SER A 471 14.14 -39.45 56.99
N GLY A 472 13.00 -39.07 56.39
CA GLY A 472 11.67 -39.47 56.86
C GLY A 472 11.44 -40.99 56.81
N GLU A 473 11.84 -41.66 55.73
CA GLU A 473 11.74 -43.12 55.59
C GLU A 473 12.51 -43.86 56.69
N ILE A 474 13.77 -43.48 56.94
CA ILE A 474 14.61 -44.10 57.99
C ILE A 474 13.98 -43.91 59.38
N MET A 475 13.43 -42.72 59.65
CA MET A 475 12.75 -42.42 60.91
C MET A 475 11.48 -43.26 61.09
N LEU A 476 10.78 -43.57 60.01
CA LEU A 476 9.64 -44.49 60.03
C LEU A 476 10.10 -45.94 60.24
N ASP A 477 11.13 -46.41 59.54
CA ASP A 477 11.59 -47.81 59.56
C ASP A 477 12.21 -48.24 60.88
N ARG A 478 12.87 -47.32 61.59
CA ARG A 478 13.52 -47.60 62.87
C ARG A 478 13.06 -46.64 63.96
N PRO A 479 11.78 -46.67 64.36
CA PRO A 479 11.23 -45.70 65.32
C PRO A 479 11.76 -45.90 66.74
N GLN A 480 12.35 -47.07 67.04
CA GLN A 480 12.87 -47.42 68.36
C GLN A 480 14.36 -47.02 68.55
N ASP A 481 15.07 -46.64 67.48
CA ASP A 481 16.48 -46.24 67.54
C ASP A 481 16.61 -44.73 67.78
N ARG A 482 16.75 -44.36 69.05
CA ARG A 482 16.75 -42.95 69.51
C ARG A 482 18.01 -42.18 69.11
N GLU A 483 19.14 -42.86 68.92
CA GLU A 483 20.41 -42.24 68.49
C GLU A 483 20.38 -41.96 66.98
N LEU A 484 19.95 -42.95 66.18
CA LEU A 484 19.75 -42.77 64.74
C LEU A 484 18.68 -41.71 64.46
N GLY A 485 17.58 -41.71 65.20
CA GLY A 485 16.51 -40.72 65.07
C GLY A 485 16.97 -39.28 65.32
N LYS A 486 17.90 -39.05 66.25
CA LYS A 486 18.50 -37.71 66.48
C LYS A 486 19.37 -37.27 65.31
N SER A 487 20.24 -38.15 64.83
CA SER A 487 21.16 -37.84 63.71
C SER A 487 20.41 -37.60 62.41
N VAL A 488 19.41 -38.43 62.11
CA VAL A 488 18.56 -38.29 60.92
C VAL A 488 17.64 -37.06 61.04
N GLY A 489 17.12 -36.77 62.22
CA GLY A 489 16.37 -35.53 62.47
C GLY A 489 17.21 -34.26 62.26
N LEU A 490 18.51 -34.29 62.58
CA LEU A 490 19.42 -33.18 62.30
C LEU A 490 19.65 -32.99 60.79
N ILE A 491 19.78 -34.09 60.04
CA ILE A 491 19.90 -34.06 58.57
C ILE A 491 18.62 -33.47 57.96
N ALA A 492 17.43 -33.96 58.37
CA ALA A 492 16.15 -33.46 57.90
C ALA A 492 15.97 -31.96 58.17
N SER A 493 16.20 -31.51 59.42
CA SER A 493 16.09 -30.09 59.78
C SER A 493 17.08 -29.19 59.02
N THR A 494 18.26 -29.71 58.65
CA THR A 494 19.25 -28.96 57.87
C THR A 494 18.87 -28.86 56.40
N ALA A 495 18.39 -29.96 55.81
CA ALA A 495 17.87 -29.97 54.44
C ALA A 495 16.63 -29.07 54.30
N GLN A 496 15.77 -29.03 55.32
CA GLN A 496 14.59 -28.15 55.35
C GLN A 496 14.97 -26.67 55.44
N ARG A 497 16.00 -26.33 56.23
CA ARG A 497 16.57 -24.96 56.23
C ARG A 497 17.16 -24.57 54.87
N ALA A 498 17.84 -25.48 54.20
CA ALA A 498 18.35 -25.26 52.85
C ALA A 498 17.22 -25.05 51.84
N ALA A 499 16.13 -25.82 51.94
CA ALA A 499 14.95 -25.65 51.09
C ALA A 499 14.29 -24.28 51.27
N GLU A 500 14.18 -23.83 52.52
CA GLU A 500 13.65 -22.50 52.85
C GLU A 500 14.52 -21.38 52.27
N LEU A 501 15.86 -21.53 52.30
CA LEU A 501 16.78 -20.56 51.69
C LEU A 501 16.63 -20.52 50.17
N THR A 502 16.53 -21.68 49.53
CA THR A 502 16.29 -21.81 48.08
C THR A 502 14.95 -21.16 47.68
N ARG A 503 13.92 -21.32 48.50
CA ARG A 503 12.60 -20.68 48.28
C ARG A 503 12.69 -19.16 48.36
N ARG A 504 13.48 -18.60 49.28
CA ARG A 504 13.71 -17.14 49.38
C ARG A 504 14.48 -16.58 48.18
N LEU A 505 15.41 -17.36 47.62
CA LEU A 505 16.11 -17.00 46.37
C LEU A 505 15.13 -16.98 45.18
N LEU A 506 14.19 -17.93 45.11
CA LEU A 506 13.16 -17.96 44.06
C LEU A 506 12.24 -16.73 44.10
N THR A 507 11.94 -16.18 45.27
CA THR A 507 11.14 -14.95 45.41
C THR A 507 11.83 -13.73 44.78
N PHE A 508 13.15 -13.70 44.72
CA PHE A 508 13.95 -12.60 44.15
C PHE A 508 13.93 -12.56 42.61
N GLY A 509 13.76 -13.71 41.95
CA GLY A 509 13.75 -13.81 40.49
C GLY A 509 12.36 -13.80 39.84
N ARG A 510 11.30 -13.76 40.65
CA ARG A 510 9.93 -13.94 40.17
C ARG A 510 9.28 -12.61 39.85
N LYS A 511 8.71 -12.51 38.64
CA LYS A 511 7.60 -11.59 38.36
C LYS A 511 6.39 -12.16 39.10
N ASN A 512 6.20 -11.79 40.37
CA ASN A 512 5.03 -12.21 41.14
C ASN A 512 3.79 -11.57 40.51
N GLU A 513 3.09 -12.28 39.62
CA GLU A 513 1.67 -12.02 39.34
C GLU A 513 0.85 -12.53 40.52
N SER A 514 1.00 -11.87 41.66
CA SER A 514 0.06 -12.02 42.77
C SER A 514 -1.00 -10.95 42.64
N ARG A 515 -2.26 -11.35 42.76
CA ARG A 515 -3.38 -10.43 42.63
C ARG A 515 -3.48 -9.59 43.91
N PRO A 516 -3.65 -8.27 43.81
CA PRO A 516 -3.96 -7.44 44.97
C PRO A 516 -5.25 -7.94 45.64
N GLU A 517 -5.24 -8.04 46.96
CA GLU A 517 -6.40 -8.40 47.76
C GLU A 517 -6.61 -7.40 48.90
N VAL A 518 -7.77 -7.48 49.55
CA VAL A 518 -8.09 -6.64 50.71
C VAL A 518 -7.41 -7.20 51.95
N VAL A 519 -6.35 -6.54 52.40
CA VAL A 519 -5.54 -6.98 53.54
C VAL A 519 -5.77 -6.06 54.74
N ARG A 520 -6.04 -6.67 55.90
CA ARG A 520 -6.04 -5.97 57.20
C ARG A 520 -4.65 -6.03 57.81
N LEU A 521 -3.98 -4.89 57.91
CA LEU A 521 -2.60 -4.81 58.39
C LEU A 521 -2.41 -5.39 59.80
N SER A 522 -3.33 -5.09 60.72
CA SER A 522 -3.31 -5.63 62.09
C SER A 522 -3.32 -7.17 62.10
N ALA A 523 -4.24 -7.79 61.35
CA ALA A 523 -4.33 -9.24 61.24
C ALA A 523 -3.10 -9.89 60.58
N ALA A 524 -2.49 -9.22 59.59
CA ALA A 524 -1.26 -9.68 58.95
C ALA A 524 -0.08 -9.63 59.93
N ILE A 525 0.07 -8.54 60.68
CA ILE A 525 1.10 -8.40 61.72
C ILE A 525 0.93 -9.48 62.80
N ASP A 526 -0.29 -9.71 63.28
CA ASP A 526 -0.57 -10.72 64.29
C ASP A 526 -0.29 -12.15 63.80
N SER A 527 -0.61 -12.44 62.53
CA SER A 527 -0.33 -13.75 61.92
C SER A 527 1.17 -13.98 61.74
N CYS A 528 1.90 -12.98 61.24
CA CYS A 528 3.37 -13.01 61.17
C CYS A 528 3.99 -13.16 62.56
N PHE A 529 3.45 -12.46 63.56
CA PHE A 529 3.89 -12.54 64.94
C PHE A 529 3.72 -13.95 65.51
N ALA A 530 2.55 -14.58 65.31
CA ALA A 530 2.28 -15.93 65.78
C ALA A 530 3.28 -16.96 65.19
N LEU A 531 3.61 -16.84 63.91
CA LEU A 531 4.56 -17.72 63.23
C LEU A 531 6.00 -17.49 63.70
N LEU A 532 6.43 -16.23 63.80
CA LEU A 532 7.81 -15.90 64.15
C LEU A 532 8.10 -16.14 65.64
N ARG A 533 7.10 -16.04 66.52
CA ARG A 533 7.26 -16.35 67.96
C ARG A 533 7.78 -17.76 68.23
N LEU A 534 7.56 -18.72 67.32
CA LEU A 534 8.06 -20.09 67.41
C LEU A 534 9.58 -20.22 67.12
N THR A 535 10.18 -19.21 66.48
CA THR A 535 11.58 -19.23 66.00
C THR A 535 12.46 -18.12 66.59
N MET A 536 11.89 -17.27 67.44
CA MET A 536 12.54 -16.11 68.05
C MET A 536 13.17 -16.41 69.41
N ASP A 537 14.27 -15.73 69.74
CA ASP A 537 14.93 -15.86 71.05
C ASP A 537 14.01 -15.31 72.15
N ARG A 538 13.82 -16.08 73.22
CA ARG A 538 12.91 -15.75 74.35
C ARG A 538 13.33 -14.48 75.10
N ARG A 539 14.57 -14.02 74.95
CA ARG A 539 15.08 -12.81 75.59
C ARG A 539 14.58 -11.53 74.93
N ILE A 540 14.19 -11.59 73.65
CA ILE A 540 13.71 -10.43 72.90
C ILE A 540 12.27 -10.12 73.29
N ARG A 541 12.03 -8.92 73.82
CA ARG A 541 10.70 -8.39 74.12
C ARG A 541 10.04 -7.91 72.83
N TRP A 542 8.75 -8.16 72.73
CA TRP A 542 7.95 -7.77 71.58
C TRP A 542 6.79 -6.89 72.00
N GLN A 543 6.58 -5.81 71.26
CA GLN A 543 5.48 -4.89 71.49
C GLN A 543 4.79 -4.58 70.14
N ASN A 544 3.52 -4.93 70.03
CA ASN A 544 2.66 -4.55 68.91
C ASN A 544 1.67 -3.50 69.41
N ASP A 545 1.91 -2.24 69.04
CA ASP A 545 1.04 -1.10 69.40
C ASP A 545 0.10 -0.71 68.25
N THR A 546 -0.07 -1.60 67.25
CA THR A 546 -0.91 -1.35 66.08
C THR A 546 -2.39 -1.25 66.48
N PRO A 547 -3.10 -0.18 66.11
CA PRO A 547 -4.54 -0.05 66.34
C PRO A 547 -5.34 -1.16 65.64
N ALA A 548 -6.39 -1.66 66.31
CA ALA A 548 -7.26 -2.68 65.73
C ALA A 548 -8.04 -2.18 64.49
N GLU A 549 -8.38 -0.88 64.48
CA GLU A 549 -9.18 -0.23 63.43
C GLU A 549 -8.29 0.60 62.48
N LEU A 550 -7.51 -0.07 61.65
CA LEU A 550 -6.81 0.57 60.52
C LEU A 550 -7.60 0.38 59.20
N PRO A 551 -7.55 1.35 58.27
CA PRO A 551 -8.10 1.18 56.94
C PRO A 551 -7.50 -0.05 56.24
N PRO A 552 -8.32 -0.85 55.53
CA PRO A 552 -7.80 -1.99 54.78
C PRO A 552 -6.93 -1.51 53.61
N LEU A 553 -5.88 -2.27 53.32
CA LEU A 553 -4.97 -2.03 52.21
C LEU A 553 -5.33 -2.94 51.03
N TYR A 554 -5.23 -2.44 49.80
CA TYR A 554 -5.44 -3.23 48.60
C TYR A 554 -4.10 -3.57 47.96
N LEU A 555 -3.50 -4.67 48.41
CA LEU A 555 -2.15 -5.11 48.04
C LEU A 555 -2.04 -6.63 48.12
N ASN A 556 -0.96 -7.20 47.62
CA ASN A 556 -0.70 -8.62 47.76
C ASN A 556 -0.27 -8.96 49.20
N ALA A 557 -1.02 -9.80 49.92
CA ALA A 557 -0.68 -10.18 51.30
C ALA A 557 0.69 -10.89 51.40
N THR A 558 1.10 -11.61 50.36
CA THR A 558 2.42 -12.28 50.33
C THR A 558 3.56 -11.27 50.35
N ASP A 559 3.43 -10.15 49.62
CA ASP A 559 4.45 -9.11 49.58
C ASP A 559 4.53 -8.37 50.92
N LEU A 560 3.38 -8.07 51.54
CA LEU A 560 3.34 -7.49 52.89
C LEU A 560 3.98 -8.41 53.93
N ASN A 561 3.64 -9.70 53.91
CA ASN A 561 4.23 -10.69 54.82
C ASN A 561 5.75 -10.77 54.61
N GLN A 562 6.22 -10.73 53.37
CA GLN A 562 7.66 -10.75 53.06
C GLN A 562 8.39 -9.50 53.55
N ILE A 563 7.77 -8.31 53.43
CA ILE A 563 8.27 -7.06 54.00
C ILE A 563 8.42 -7.21 55.52
N LEU A 564 7.36 -7.63 56.20
CA LEU A 564 7.32 -7.79 57.67
C LEU A 564 8.38 -8.79 58.14
N VAL A 565 8.42 -9.98 57.55
CA VAL A 565 9.38 -11.04 57.93
C VAL A 565 10.82 -10.56 57.74
N ASN A 566 11.15 -9.91 56.62
CA ASN A 566 12.51 -9.44 56.37
C ASN A 566 12.96 -8.36 57.38
N LEU A 567 12.10 -7.38 57.67
CA LEU A 567 12.42 -6.33 58.65
C LEU A 567 12.57 -6.90 60.06
N ILE A 568 11.65 -7.79 60.44
CA ILE A 568 11.67 -8.45 61.75
C ILE A 568 12.93 -9.31 61.94
N LEU A 569 13.33 -10.08 60.93
CA LEU A 569 14.53 -10.91 61.01
C LEU A 569 15.80 -10.06 61.09
N ASN A 570 15.84 -8.94 60.38
CA ASN A 570 16.96 -7.99 60.48
C ASN A 570 17.03 -7.34 61.88
N ALA A 571 15.89 -6.95 62.45
CA ALA A 571 15.79 -6.46 63.82
C ALA A 571 16.28 -7.51 64.83
N ARG A 572 15.83 -8.77 64.71
CA ARG A 572 16.30 -9.89 65.55
C ARG A 572 17.82 -10.01 65.51
N ASP A 573 18.38 -10.12 64.31
CA ASP A 573 19.81 -10.41 64.15
C ASP A 573 20.65 -9.30 64.79
N THR A 574 20.23 -8.05 64.61
CA THR A 574 20.91 -6.88 65.18
C THR A 574 20.81 -6.84 66.72
N LEU A 575 19.72 -7.35 67.30
CA LEU A 575 19.57 -7.52 68.75
C LEU A 575 20.42 -8.67 69.29
N LEU A 576 20.53 -9.78 68.56
CA LEU A 576 21.40 -10.91 68.91
C LEU A 576 22.88 -10.53 68.87
N ASP A 577 23.27 -9.69 67.90
CA ASP A 577 24.62 -9.14 67.82
C ASP A 577 24.89 -8.19 69.00
N ARG A 578 23.90 -7.36 69.38
CA ARG A 578 24.03 -6.48 70.56
C ARG A 578 24.14 -7.23 71.88
N LEU A 579 23.55 -8.42 71.99
CA LEU A 579 23.68 -9.29 73.16
C LEU A 579 25.09 -9.90 73.32
N GLN A 580 25.93 -9.85 72.28
CA GLN A 580 27.30 -10.38 72.31
C GLN A 580 28.34 -9.33 72.74
N VAL A 581 27.92 -8.07 72.87
CA VAL A 581 28.78 -6.94 73.27
C VAL A 581 28.28 -6.32 74.59
N PRO A 582 29.14 -5.61 75.35
CA PRO A 582 28.72 -4.97 76.60
C PRO A 582 27.58 -3.97 76.38
N HIS A 583 26.52 -4.10 77.18
CA HIS A 583 25.33 -3.25 77.15
C HIS A 583 24.91 -2.86 78.58
N PRO A 584 24.22 -1.72 78.79
CA PRO A 584 23.73 -1.32 80.10
C PRO A 584 22.79 -2.35 80.72
N ASP A 585 22.83 -2.56 82.04
CA ASP A 585 21.95 -3.51 82.75
C ASP A 585 20.45 -3.16 82.61
N THR A 586 20.14 -1.93 82.21
CA THR A 586 18.78 -1.43 81.95
C THR A 586 18.30 -1.68 80.51
N TRP A 587 19.18 -2.13 79.60
CA TRP A 587 18.82 -2.38 78.20
C TRP A 587 18.13 -3.74 78.06
N ILE A 588 16.94 -3.74 77.48
CA ILE A 588 16.16 -4.94 77.20
C ILE A 588 16.01 -5.02 75.68
N PRO A 589 16.46 -6.09 75.01
CA PRO A 589 16.30 -6.22 73.57
C PRO A 589 14.82 -6.21 73.23
N GLN A 590 14.41 -5.27 72.38
CA GLN A 590 13.00 -5.05 72.08
C GLN A 590 12.80 -4.76 70.59
N ILE A 591 11.76 -5.38 70.04
CA ILE A 591 11.19 -5.03 68.73
C ILE A 591 9.80 -4.43 68.96
N ARG A 592 9.58 -3.23 68.43
CA ARG A 592 8.32 -2.49 68.51
C ARG A 592 7.74 -2.30 67.11
N ILE A 593 6.47 -2.62 66.95
CA ILE A 593 5.72 -2.37 65.71
C ILE A 593 4.57 -1.43 66.04
N ASP A 594 4.47 -0.34 65.28
CA ASP A 594 3.41 0.65 65.37
C ASP A 594 2.85 0.92 63.97
N ALA A 595 1.57 1.26 63.87
CA ALA A 595 1.01 1.72 62.61
C ALA A 595 -0.10 2.76 62.81
N ALA A 596 -0.17 3.75 61.91
CA ALA A 596 -1.16 4.81 61.97
C ALA A 596 -1.66 5.18 60.57
N ALA A 597 -2.94 5.54 60.47
CA ALA A 597 -3.49 6.17 59.27
C ALA A 597 -3.06 7.65 59.23
N VAL A 598 -2.58 8.10 58.08
CA VAL A 598 -2.02 9.43 57.85
C VAL A 598 -2.76 10.08 56.66
N PRO A 599 -3.14 11.37 56.73
CA PRO A 599 -3.85 12.05 55.64
C PRO A 599 -3.07 12.06 54.33
N ALA A 600 -3.77 12.17 53.20
CA ALA A 600 -3.14 12.20 51.88
C ALA A 600 -2.19 13.41 51.70
N GLU A 601 -2.43 14.53 52.40
CA GLU A 601 -1.60 15.75 52.32
C GLU A 601 -0.31 15.68 53.13
N ALA A 602 -0.17 14.73 54.06
CA ALA A 602 1.07 14.49 54.81
C ALA A 602 2.04 13.70 53.92
N ARG A 603 2.57 14.41 52.92
CA ARG A 603 3.42 13.89 51.83
C ARG A 603 4.82 13.53 52.35
N PRO A 604 5.34 12.30 52.17
CA PRO A 604 6.78 12.05 52.24
C PRO A 604 7.46 12.74 51.05
N ALA A 605 8.60 13.38 51.28
CA ALA A 605 9.19 14.41 50.42
C ALA A 605 9.69 13.97 49.01
N LEU A 606 9.29 12.80 48.50
CA LEU A 606 9.83 12.19 47.27
C LEU A 606 8.80 11.51 46.34
N ALA A 607 7.49 11.66 46.54
CA ALA A 607 6.49 11.11 45.61
C ALA A 607 6.13 12.12 44.49
N ASP A 608 6.87 12.08 43.37
CA ASP A 608 6.63 12.89 42.15
C ASP A 608 5.62 12.25 41.16
N VAL A 609 4.90 11.20 41.57
CA VAL A 609 3.90 10.54 40.73
C VAL A 609 2.51 10.65 41.36
N PRO A 610 1.53 11.32 40.72
CA PRO A 610 0.14 11.32 41.18
C PRO A 610 -0.40 9.89 41.12
N THR A 611 -0.74 9.29 42.28
CA THR A 611 -1.41 7.98 42.33
C THR A 611 -2.93 8.18 42.27
N PRO A 612 -3.62 7.82 41.18
CA PRO A 612 -5.06 8.02 41.06
C PRO A 612 -5.82 7.21 42.13
N GLY A 613 -6.76 7.86 42.84
CA GLY A 613 -7.61 7.19 43.84
C GLY A 613 -7.01 7.08 45.25
N LEU A 614 -5.86 7.71 45.52
CA LEU A 614 -5.26 7.78 46.85
C LEU A 614 -6.17 8.55 47.82
N THR A 615 -6.54 7.91 48.93
CA THR A 615 -7.41 8.51 49.98
C THR A 615 -6.66 8.80 51.28
N GLY A 616 -5.44 8.28 51.42
CA GLY A 616 -4.57 8.46 52.59
C GLY A 616 -3.43 7.45 52.57
N TRP A 617 -2.63 7.42 53.64
CA TRP A 617 -1.52 6.51 53.83
C TRP A 617 -1.70 5.71 55.11
N VAL A 618 -1.17 4.48 55.15
CA VAL A 618 -0.88 3.78 56.40
C VAL A 618 0.62 3.82 56.61
N ARG A 619 1.06 4.49 57.68
CA ARG A 619 2.45 4.51 58.13
C ARG A 619 2.67 3.33 59.07
N LEU A 620 3.46 2.36 58.66
CA LEU A 620 3.96 1.24 59.46
C LEU A 620 5.38 1.54 59.94
N VAL A 621 5.62 1.45 61.25
CA VAL A 621 6.93 1.63 61.86
C VAL A 621 7.39 0.30 62.46
N VAL A 622 8.57 -0.17 62.04
CA VAL A 622 9.23 -1.33 62.63
C VAL A 622 10.53 -0.84 63.26
N GLN A 623 10.58 -0.87 64.59
CA GLN A 623 11.68 -0.34 65.38
C GLN A 623 12.36 -1.44 66.20
N ASP A 624 13.69 -1.43 66.20
CA ASP A 624 14.54 -2.21 67.09
C ASP A 624 15.47 -1.28 67.89
N ASN A 625 15.89 -1.75 69.07
CA ASN A 625 16.93 -1.11 69.88
C ASN A 625 18.27 -1.85 69.80
N GLY A 626 18.61 -2.39 68.62
CA GLY A 626 19.84 -3.14 68.34
C GLY A 626 21.07 -2.24 68.13
N MET A 627 22.04 -2.72 67.36
CA MET A 627 23.32 -2.04 67.12
C MET A 627 23.23 -0.72 66.32
N GLY A 628 22.15 -0.50 65.57
CA GLY A 628 22.04 0.62 64.64
C GLY A 628 23.09 0.58 63.51
N MET A 629 23.14 1.62 62.68
CA MET A 629 24.08 1.71 61.55
C MET A 629 24.64 3.12 61.32
N PRO A 630 25.92 3.26 60.91
CA PRO A 630 26.50 4.54 60.48
C PRO A 630 25.87 5.08 59.19
N ALA A 631 26.03 6.38 58.93
CA ALA A 631 25.47 7.04 57.74
C ALA A 631 25.93 6.40 56.41
N GLU A 632 27.21 6.02 56.32
CA GLU A 632 27.80 5.36 55.14
C GLU A 632 27.15 4.00 54.83
N VAL A 633 26.76 3.27 55.87
CA VAL A 633 26.06 1.99 55.73
C VAL A 633 24.61 2.24 55.32
N ARG A 634 23.96 3.23 55.96
CA ARG A 634 22.56 3.61 55.71
C ARG A 634 22.29 3.96 54.25
N GLU A 635 23.21 4.63 53.56
CA GLU A 635 23.06 4.98 52.13
C GLU A 635 23.07 3.76 51.20
N ARG A 636 23.66 2.64 51.65
CA ARG A 636 23.93 1.47 50.81
C ARG A 636 23.09 0.24 51.18
N ILE A 637 22.29 0.30 52.25
CA ILE A 637 21.51 -0.85 52.75
C ILE A 637 20.54 -1.46 51.75
N TYR A 638 20.13 -0.69 50.73
CA TYR A 638 19.21 -1.15 49.70
C TYR A 638 19.94 -1.69 48.46
N GLU A 639 21.29 -1.61 48.41
CA GLU A 639 22.09 -2.24 47.36
C GLU A 639 21.98 -3.77 47.45
N PRO A 640 21.66 -4.48 46.36
CA PRO A 640 21.64 -5.94 46.35
C PRO A 640 23.00 -6.53 46.74
N PHE A 641 22.99 -7.57 47.59
CA PHE A 641 24.17 -8.27 48.10
C PHE A 641 25.04 -7.48 49.08
N PHE A 642 24.69 -6.23 49.39
CA PHE A 642 25.37 -5.47 50.44
C PHE A 642 25.03 -6.03 51.83
N THR A 643 26.05 -6.38 52.60
CA THR A 643 25.89 -6.90 53.97
C THR A 643 27.08 -6.47 54.83
N THR A 644 26.82 -6.12 56.08
CA THR A 644 27.84 -5.84 57.10
C THR A 644 28.23 -7.09 57.91
N LYS A 645 27.57 -8.23 57.65
CA LYS A 645 27.82 -9.51 58.32
C LYS A 645 28.94 -10.30 57.67
N SER A 646 29.58 -11.19 58.43
CA SER A 646 30.65 -12.06 57.95
C SER A 646 30.19 -13.00 56.81
N VAL A 647 31.14 -13.44 55.98
CA VAL A 647 30.88 -14.28 54.79
C VAL A 647 30.07 -15.52 55.18
N GLY A 648 28.86 -15.66 54.63
CA GLY A 648 27.93 -16.77 54.88
C GLY A 648 26.85 -16.52 55.94
N GLN A 649 26.88 -15.41 56.67
CA GLN A 649 25.88 -15.08 57.71
C GLN A 649 24.81 -14.07 57.27
N GLY A 650 24.96 -13.46 56.10
CA GLY A 650 23.97 -12.54 55.52
C GLY A 650 23.98 -12.62 54.00
N THR A 651 22.81 -12.72 53.38
CA THR A 651 22.66 -12.75 51.92
C THR A 651 22.74 -11.37 51.28
N GLY A 652 22.58 -10.30 52.07
CA GLY A 652 22.52 -8.92 51.58
C GLY A 652 21.31 -8.63 50.67
N LEU A 653 20.31 -9.52 50.64
CA LEU A 653 19.14 -9.39 49.77
C LEU A 653 17.87 -8.94 50.50
N GLY A 654 17.84 -9.04 51.84
CA GLY A 654 16.62 -8.79 52.63
C GLY A 654 16.10 -7.36 52.50
N LEU A 655 16.94 -6.35 52.75
CA LEU A 655 16.54 -4.94 52.69
C LEU A 655 16.32 -4.45 51.25
N ALA A 656 17.11 -4.92 50.28
CA ALA A 656 16.87 -4.67 48.85
C ALA A 656 15.48 -5.20 48.41
N THR A 657 15.07 -6.36 48.93
CA THR A 657 13.74 -6.93 48.67
C THR A 657 12.64 -6.09 49.32
N VAL A 658 12.84 -5.64 50.57
CA VAL A 658 11.87 -4.75 51.25
C VAL A 658 11.69 -3.46 50.45
N TRP A 659 12.78 -2.81 50.04
CA TRP A 659 12.73 -1.61 49.24
C TRP A 659 11.94 -1.82 47.94
N HIS A 660 12.24 -2.89 47.20
CA HIS A 660 11.54 -3.20 45.96
C HIS A 660 10.05 -3.46 46.15
N LEU A 661 9.67 -4.29 47.13
CA LEU A 661 8.27 -4.64 47.39
C LEU A 661 7.45 -3.43 47.85
N VAL A 662 8.02 -2.55 48.67
CA VAL A 662 7.35 -1.30 49.08
C VAL A 662 7.07 -0.40 47.88
N HIS A 663 8.05 -0.23 46.99
CA HIS A 663 7.86 0.58 45.77
C HIS A 663 6.88 -0.06 44.78
N MET A 664 6.87 -1.40 44.65
CA MET A 664 5.87 -2.10 43.83
C MET A 664 4.44 -1.90 44.34
N CYS A 665 4.26 -1.76 45.66
CA CYS A 665 2.97 -1.44 46.26
C CYS A 665 2.57 0.04 46.10
N GLY A 666 3.36 0.85 45.39
CA GLY A 666 3.18 2.31 45.31
C GLY A 666 3.48 3.03 46.64
N GLY A 667 4.19 2.35 47.54
CA GLY A 667 4.57 2.87 48.85
C GLY A 667 5.97 3.50 48.88
N HIS A 668 6.33 4.04 50.04
CA HIS A 668 7.65 4.64 50.30
C HIS A 668 8.26 4.07 51.58
N ILE A 669 9.58 4.00 51.65
CA ILE A 669 10.30 3.53 52.84
C ILE A 669 11.39 4.53 53.24
N GLU A 670 11.38 4.93 54.50
CA GLU A 670 12.39 5.74 55.15
C GLU A 670 13.05 4.94 56.26
N VAL A 671 14.29 5.31 56.62
CA VAL A 671 15.02 4.65 57.68
C VAL A 671 15.77 5.67 58.54
N ASP A 672 15.50 5.59 59.84
CA ASP A 672 16.23 6.31 60.87
C ASP A 672 17.03 5.31 61.69
N SER A 673 18.33 5.48 61.73
CA SER A 673 19.21 4.62 62.52
C SER A 673 20.35 5.41 63.10
N VAL A 674 20.65 5.14 64.37
CA VAL A 674 21.74 5.76 65.12
C VAL A 674 22.59 4.62 65.71
N PRO A 675 23.91 4.61 65.47
CA PRO A 675 24.80 3.60 66.05
C PRO A 675 24.64 3.49 67.57
N GLY A 676 24.37 2.29 68.06
CA GLY A 676 24.19 1.99 69.48
C GLY A 676 22.82 2.35 70.06
N GLU A 677 21.90 2.94 69.29
CA GLU A 677 20.53 3.23 69.75
C GLU A 677 19.48 2.35 69.08
N GLY A 678 19.74 1.90 67.85
CA GLY A 678 18.87 0.98 67.10
C GLY A 678 18.46 1.52 65.74
N THR A 679 17.45 0.91 65.13
CA THR A 679 16.95 1.25 63.80
C THR A 679 15.43 1.31 63.77
N SER A 680 14.88 2.28 63.05
CA SER A 680 13.45 2.45 62.78
C SER A 680 13.24 2.53 61.28
N PHE A 681 12.47 1.57 60.73
CA PHE A 681 11.99 1.63 59.35
C PHE A 681 10.58 2.18 59.33
N LEU A 682 10.36 3.23 58.55
CA LEU A 682 9.06 3.87 58.37
C LEU A 682 8.56 3.55 56.95
N ILE A 683 7.51 2.76 56.83
CA ILE A 683 6.93 2.35 55.56
C ILE A 683 5.58 3.03 55.38
N PHE A 684 5.39 3.71 54.27
CA PHE A 684 4.13 4.35 53.88
C PHE A 684 3.46 3.52 52.80
N LEU A 685 2.26 3.00 53.07
CA LEU A 685 1.47 2.21 52.12
C LEU A 685 0.21 3.00 51.70
N PRO A 686 -0.11 3.07 50.40
CA PRO A 686 -1.24 3.87 49.91
C PRO A 686 -2.59 3.21 50.24
N ILE A 687 -3.57 4.01 50.67
CA ILE A 687 -4.96 3.58 50.84
C ILE A 687 -5.71 3.82 49.53
N LEU A 688 -5.99 2.73 48.82
CA LEU A 688 -6.67 2.72 47.51
C LEU A 688 -8.08 2.12 47.62
N PRO A 689 -9.01 2.45 46.71
CA PRO A 689 -10.37 1.90 46.72
C PRO A 689 -10.34 0.43 46.31
N ALA A 690 -10.85 -0.46 47.17
CA ALA A 690 -10.91 -1.90 46.90
C ALA A 690 -12.28 -2.34 46.34
N PRO A 691 -12.34 -3.28 45.39
CA PRO A 691 -13.56 -4.01 45.05
C PRO A 691 -14.03 -4.89 46.21
N LEU A 692 -15.34 -5.01 46.42
CA LEU A 692 -15.95 -5.79 47.51
C LEU A 692 -15.53 -7.29 47.45
N PRO A 693 -15.01 -7.89 48.53
CA PRO A 693 -14.56 -9.27 48.54
C PRO A 693 -15.70 -10.29 48.69
N THR A 694 -15.68 -11.33 47.85
CA THR A 694 -16.51 -12.55 47.98
C THR A 694 -15.78 -13.56 48.88
N ILE A 695 -16.41 -13.97 49.97
CA ILE A 695 -15.84 -14.90 50.96
C ILE A 695 -16.06 -16.35 50.51
N PRO A 696 -15.01 -17.20 50.36
CA PRO A 696 -15.18 -18.64 50.24
C PRO A 696 -15.32 -19.28 51.63
N ILE A 697 -16.36 -20.10 51.80
CA ILE A 697 -16.66 -20.83 53.03
C ILE A 697 -15.70 -22.03 53.18
N SER A 698 -15.08 -22.16 54.36
CA SER A 698 -14.20 -23.28 54.74
C SER A 698 -15.02 -24.53 55.09
N ALA A 699 -14.58 -25.72 54.67
CA ALA A 699 -15.15 -27.01 55.05
C ALA A 699 -14.24 -27.75 56.04
N PRO A 700 -14.79 -28.49 57.02
CA PRO A 700 -14.07 -28.93 58.22
C PRO A 700 -13.27 -30.22 58.05
N ALA A 701 -12.23 -30.34 58.88
CA ALA A 701 -11.38 -31.51 59.05
C ALA A 701 -11.97 -32.52 60.06
N ASN A 702 -11.94 -33.81 59.71
CA ASN A 702 -11.52 -34.95 60.53
C ASN A 702 -11.85 -36.26 59.79
N LEU A 703 -10.89 -37.19 59.69
CA LEU A 703 -11.04 -38.65 59.88
C LEU A 703 -9.79 -39.44 59.44
N HIS A 704 -9.46 -40.46 60.23
CA HIS A 704 -8.51 -41.56 59.98
C HIS A 704 -9.24 -42.88 60.30
N PRO A 705 -8.77 -44.09 59.92
CA PRO A 705 -7.94 -44.48 58.76
C PRO A 705 -8.50 -45.72 58.00
N SER A 706 -7.78 -46.13 56.95
CA SER A 706 -7.75 -47.45 56.28
C SER A 706 -8.59 -47.69 55.01
N GLY A 707 -7.86 -48.05 53.95
CA GLY A 707 -8.35 -48.59 52.68
C GLY A 707 -7.17 -48.84 51.74
N ASN A 708 -6.99 -50.09 51.30
CA ASN A 708 -5.93 -50.49 50.37
C ASN A 708 -6.22 -49.95 48.96
N ALA A 709 -5.92 -48.67 48.71
CA ALA A 709 -6.06 -48.07 47.38
C ALA A 709 -4.95 -48.56 46.42
N ARG A 710 -5.30 -48.76 45.14
CA ARG A 710 -4.33 -49.01 44.06
C ARG A 710 -3.82 -47.67 43.51
N VAL A 711 -2.61 -47.29 43.87
CA VAL A 711 -2.02 -46.00 43.48
C VAL A 711 -1.10 -46.19 42.27
N PHE A 712 -1.30 -45.38 41.24
CA PHE A 712 -0.38 -45.27 40.13
C PHE A 712 0.60 -44.14 40.39
N LEU A 713 1.90 -44.42 40.31
CA LEU A 713 2.98 -43.46 40.52
C LEU A 713 3.81 -43.31 39.24
N ALA A 714 3.88 -42.10 38.70
CA ALA A 714 4.84 -41.74 37.66
C ALA A 714 5.83 -40.71 38.21
N GLU A 715 7.10 -41.11 38.30
CA GLU A 715 8.21 -40.32 38.82
C GLU A 715 9.51 -40.83 38.18
N ASP A 716 10.28 -39.91 37.59
CA ASP A 716 11.49 -40.19 36.83
C ASP A 716 12.72 -40.34 37.71
N ASP A 717 12.76 -39.65 38.85
CA ASP A 717 13.81 -39.87 39.85
C ASP A 717 13.59 -41.22 40.54
N ASP A 718 14.45 -42.18 40.21
CA ASP A 718 14.43 -43.54 40.75
C ASP A 718 14.44 -43.59 42.28
N PHE A 719 15.14 -42.64 42.91
CA PHE A 719 15.28 -42.59 44.35
C PHE A 719 14.00 -42.05 45.03
N VAL A 720 13.47 -40.94 44.50
CA VAL A 720 12.19 -40.37 44.97
C VAL A 720 11.08 -41.40 44.78
N ALA A 721 11.01 -42.04 43.60
CA ALA A 721 9.99 -43.02 43.30
C ALA A 721 10.06 -44.27 44.20
N GLN A 722 11.27 -44.78 44.49
CA GLN A 722 11.46 -45.89 45.43
C GLN A 722 11.01 -45.50 46.85
N THR A 723 11.37 -44.31 47.32
CA THR A 723 11.05 -43.85 48.67
C THR A 723 9.55 -43.60 48.83
N VAL A 724 8.92 -42.91 47.87
CA VAL A 724 7.46 -42.72 47.82
C VAL A 724 6.74 -44.07 47.80
N THR A 725 7.23 -45.03 46.99
CA THR A 725 6.67 -46.39 46.94
C THR A 725 6.78 -47.10 48.28
N ALA A 726 7.92 -47.03 48.96
CA ALA A 726 8.14 -47.67 50.27
C ALA A 726 7.18 -47.11 51.33
N VAL A 727 7.07 -45.78 51.40
CA VAL A 727 6.15 -45.07 52.30
C VAL A 727 4.70 -45.47 52.03
N LEU A 728 4.25 -45.44 50.77
CA LEU A 728 2.85 -45.72 50.43
C LEU A 728 2.48 -47.20 50.62
N LYS A 729 3.40 -48.14 50.32
CA LYS A 729 3.21 -49.57 50.61
C LYS A 729 3.02 -49.84 52.10
N ARG A 730 3.78 -49.13 52.94
CA ARG A 730 3.68 -49.25 54.40
C ARG A 730 2.34 -48.74 54.94
N GLU A 731 1.74 -47.75 54.30
CA GLU A 731 0.38 -47.27 54.60
C GLU A 731 -0.73 -48.22 54.09
N GLY A 732 -0.37 -49.34 53.46
CA GLY A 732 -1.30 -50.40 53.02
C GLY A 732 -1.72 -50.31 51.54
N HIS A 733 -1.12 -49.41 50.75
CA HIS A 733 -1.48 -49.19 49.35
C HIS A 733 -0.72 -50.12 48.38
N VAL A 734 -1.35 -50.46 47.26
CA VAL A 734 -0.72 -51.22 46.17
C VAL A 734 -0.23 -50.24 45.11
N ILE A 735 1.08 -50.19 44.88
CA ILE A 735 1.70 -49.18 44.01
C ILE A 735 2.11 -49.80 42.67
N HIS A 736 1.63 -49.22 41.58
CA HIS A 736 2.13 -49.47 40.22
C HIS A 736 2.98 -48.28 39.79
N ARG A 737 4.25 -48.53 39.45
CA ARG A 737 5.24 -47.48 39.15
C ARG A 737 5.57 -47.46 37.66
N GLU A 738 5.66 -46.27 37.08
CA GLU A 738 6.24 -46.02 35.76
C GLU A 738 7.37 -44.97 35.84
N PRO A 739 8.46 -45.11 35.06
CA PRO A 739 9.63 -44.25 35.16
C PRO A 739 9.59 -42.97 34.31
N ASP A 740 8.63 -42.82 33.39
CA ASP A 740 8.55 -41.64 32.54
C ASP A 740 7.12 -41.37 32.06
N GLY A 741 6.86 -40.19 31.52
CA GLY A 741 5.51 -39.82 31.11
C GLY A 741 4.97 -40.60 29.90
N SER A 742 5.85 -41.13 29.05
CA SER A 742 5.43 -41.85 27.85
C SER A 742 4.98 -43.26 28.19
N THR A 743 5.74 -43.97 29.03
CA THR A 743 5.35 -45.26 29.61
C THR A 743 4.13 -45.10 30.53
N ALA A 744 4.06 -44.00 31.28
CA ALA A 744 2.89 -43.68 32.09
C ALA A 744 1.62 -43.53 31.26
N TRP A 745 1.68 -42.82 30.12
CA TRP A 745 0.57 -42.70 29.20
C TRP A 745 0.15 -44.05 28.62
N GLN A 746 1.09 -44.88 28.15
CA GLN A 746 0.78 -46.19 27.55
C GLN A 746 0.05 -47.13 28.55
N THR A 747 0.51 -47.15 29.79
CA THR A 747 -0.14 -47.95 30.84
C THR A 747 -1.52 -47.38 31.21
N LEU A 748 -1.65 -46.06 31.34
CA LEU A 748 -2.95 -45.44 31.66
C LEU A 748 -3.93 -45.47 30.48
N GLU A 749 -3.46 -45.52 29.24
CA GLU A 749 -4.31 -45.67 28.04
C GLU A 749 -5.05 -47.00 28.05
N THR A 750 -4.41 -48.06 28.55
CA THR A 750 -4.96 -49.42 28.55
C THR A 750 -5.59 -49.84 29.89
N ARG A 751 -5.11 -49.31 31.01
CA ARG A 751 -5.41 -49.82 32.37
C ARG A 751 -5.82 -48.73 33.38
N SER A 752 -6.21 -47.54 32.94
CA SER A 752 -6.55 -46.41 33.84
C SER A 752 -7.65 -46.73 34.86
N GLU A 753 -8.64 -47.56 34.52
CA GLU A 753 -9.75 -47.93 35.40
C GLU A 753 -9.32 -48.82 36.58
N GLU A 754 -8.11 -49.37 36.55
CA GLU A 754 -7.57 -50.24 37.60
C GLU A 754 -7.05 -49.46 38.82
N PHE A 755 -6.87 -48.15 38.70
CA PHE A 755 -6.21 -47.32 39.71
C PHE A 755 -7.23 -46.44 40.45
N ASP A 756 -6.99 -46.26 41.75
CA ASP A 756 -7.82 -45.48 42.65
C ASP A 756 -7.32 -44.05 42.84
N LEU A 757 -6.04 -43.80 42.52
CA LEU A 757 -5.35 -42.54 42.65
C LEU A 757 -4.18 -42.50 41.66
N LEU A 758 -4.01 -41.37 40.98
CA LEU A 758 -2.78 -41.08 40.23
C LEU A 758 -1.91 -40.11 41.03
N VAL A 759 -0.63 -40.41 41.15
CA VAL A 759 0.41 -39.53 41.68
C VAL A 759 1.41 -39.31 40.55
N LEU A 760 1.48 -38.08 40.02
CA LEU A 760 2.27 -37.76 38.83
C LEU A 760 3.27 -36.64 39.14
N ASP A 761 4.53 -36.82 38.79
CA ASP A 761 5.46 -35.69 38.73
C ASP A 761 5.19 -34.84 37.48
N VAL A 762 5.28 -33.51 37.60
CA VAL A 762 5.11 -32.58 36.48
C VAL A 762 6.29 -32.70 35.51
N ASN A 763 7.51 -32.76 36.05
CA ASN A 763 8.74 -32.61 35.29
C ASN A 763 9.38 -33.97 34.95
N MET A 764 8.71 -34.75 34.11
CA MET A 764 9.24 -36.05 33.65
C MET A 764 9.66 -36.03 32.17
N PRO A 765 10.63 -36.87 31.77
CA PRO A 765 11.02 -37.05 30.37
C PRO A 765 9.88 -37.60 29.50
N GLY A 766 9.91 -37.23 28.21
CA GLY A 766 8.91 -37.65 27.22
C GLY A 766 7.65 -36.80 27.29
N LEU A 767 6.68 -37.20 28.13
CA LEU A 767 5.46 -36.42 28.38
C LEU A 767 5.50 -35.83 29.78
N SER A 768 5.12 -34.55 29.92
CA SER A 768 4.95 -33.95 31.24
C SER A 768 3.79 -34.62 31.98
N GLY A 769 3.81 -34.61 33.32
CA GLY A 769 2.69 -35.12 34.12
C GLY A 769 1.36 -34.41 33.81
N ILE A 770 1.42 -33.12 33.45
CA ILE A 770 0.26 -32.32 33.01
C ILE A 770 -0.27 -32.84 31.67
N ASP A 771 0.61 -33.16 30.73
CA ASP A 771 0.22 -33.71 29.43
C ASP A 771 -0.39 -35.11 29.54
N VAL A 772 0.20 -35.97 30.37
CA VAL A 772 -0.35 -37.30 30.67
C VAL A 772 -1.76 -37.14 31.26
N LEU A 773 -1.92 -36.30 32.28
CA LEU A 773 -3.21 -36.04 32.90
C LEU A 773 -4.25 -35.52 31.91
N ARG A 774 -3.86 -34.54 31.07
CA ARG A 774 -4.74 -33.96 30.05
C ARG A 774 -5.19 -35.02 29.04
N ARG A 775 -4.29 -35.87 28.56
CA ARG A 775 -4.60 -36.94 27.60
C ARG A 775 -5.53 -37.99 28.21
N VAL A 776 -5.26 -38.40 29.44
CA VAL A 776 -6.09 -39.39 30.17
C VAL A 776 -7.51 -38.85 30.39
N ARG A 777 -7.64 -37.58 30.76
CA ARG A 777 -8.95 -36.94 30.95
C ARG A 777 -9.69 -36.69 29.63
N ALA A 778 -8.98 -36.27 28.58
CA ALA A 778 -9.56 -36.07 27.25
C ALA A 778 -10.07 -37.39 26.64
N ALA A 779 -9.39 -38.51 26.90
CA ALA A 779 -9.83 -39.85 26.50
C ALA A 779 -11.01 -40.37 27.34
N GLY A 780 -11.39 -39.67 28.41
CA GLY A 780 -12.52 -40.02 29.29
C GLY A 780 -12.30 -41.25 30.16
N ARG A 781 -11.07 -41.78 30.24
CA ARG A 781 -10.76 -43.09 30.83
C ARG A 781 -10.45 -43.08 32.33
N TYR A 782 -10.08 -41.92 32.88
CA TYR A 782 -9.88 -41.76 34.32
C TYR A 782 -10.59 -40.51 34.83
N ARG A 783 -11.41 -40.68 35.87
CA ARG A 783 -12.11 -39.60 36.58
C ARG A 783 -11.82 -39.61 38.08
N GLY A 784 -10.89 -40.46 38.51
CA GLY A 784 -10.50 -40.57 39.91
C GLY A 784 -9.63 -39.40 40.37
N PRO A 785 -9.23 -39.40 41.64
CA PRO A 785 -8.41 -38.35 42.21
C PRO A 785 -7.00 -38.33 41.61
N VAL A 786 -6.39 -37.15 41.57
CA VAL A 786 -5.04 -36.92 41.07
C VAL A 786 -4.25 -36.03 42.01
N ILE A 787 -3.08 -36.50 42.42
CA ILE A 787 -2.06 -35.74 43.11
C ILE A 787 -0.93 -35.44 42.12
N VAL A 788 -0.49 -34.20 42.09
CA VAL A 788 0.65 -33.78 41.27
C VAL A 788 1.80 -33.36 42.17
N MET A 789 3.01 -33.86 41.89
CA MET A 789 4.24 -33.42 42.55
C MET A 789 4.97 -32.44 41.64
N SER A 790 5.50 -31.33 42.17
CA SER A 790 6.21 -30.36 41.33
C SER A 790 7.26 -29.58 42.10
N GLY A 791 8.47 -29.43 41.53
CA GLY A 791 9.53 -28.55 42.03
C GLY A 791 9.47 -27.11 41.51
N ARG A 792 8.64 -26.83 40.49
CA ARG A 792 8.43 -25.51 39.91
C ARG A 792 7.10 -25.50 39.14
N LEU A 793 6.24 -24.51 39.42
CA LEU A 793 5.03 -24.22 38.63
C LEU A 793 5.05 -22.76 38.20
N GLY A 794 5.09 -22.53 36.89
CA GLY A 794 4.78 -21.27 36.24
C GLY A 794 3.28 -20.96 36.25
N SER A 795 2.91 -19.74 35.87
CA SER A 795 1.52 -19.31 35.77
C SER A 795 0.72 -20.15 34.76
N GLU A 796 1.30 -20.42 33.60
CA GLU A 796 0.68 -21.26 32.56
C GLU A 796 0.44 -22.70 33.05
N GLU A 797 1.42 -23.28 33.75
CA GLU A 797 1.31 -24.65 34.29
C GLU A 797 0.25 -24.73 35.40
N MET A 798 0.11 -23.69 36.22
CA MET A 798 -0.92 -23.60 37.26
C MET A 798 -2.33 -23.45 36.69
N GLU A 799 -2.50 -22.68 35.62
CA GLU A 799 -3.77 -22.61 34.87
C GLU A 799 -4.13 -23.95 34.25
N LEU A 800 -3.15 -24.64 33.64
CA LEU A 800 -3.34 -25.97 33.06
C LEU A 800 -3.74 -27.01 34.11
N LEU A 801 -3.10 -27.00 35.28
CA LEU A 801 -3.44 -27.89 36.41
C LEU A 801 -4.85 -27.61 36.97
N THR A 802 -5.24 -26.33 37.02
CA THR A 802 -6.59 -25.92 37.45
C THR A 802 -7.64 -26.37 36.43
N ALA A 803 -7.39 -26.15 35.14
CA ALA A 803 -8.25 -26.61 34.05
C ALA A 803 -8.36 -28.13 34.02
N ALA A 804 -7.26 -28.82 34.32
CA ALA A 804 -7.20 -30.27 34.43
C ALA A 804 -7.77 -30.80 35.76
N ARG A 805 -8.39 -29.98 36.62
CA ARG A 805 -8.99 -30.28 37.94
C ARG A 805 -8.18 -31.28 38.77
N VAL A 806 -6.96 -30.92 39.13
CA VAL A 806 -6.11 -31.66 40.07
C VAL A 806 -6.63 -31.50 41.50
N ASP A 807 -6.63 -32.58 42.28
CA ASP A 807 -7.19 -32.60 43.64
C ASP A 807 -6.19 -32.12 44.70
N CYS A 808 -4.89 -32.30 44.46
CA CYS A 808 -3.84 -31.81 45.34
C CYS A 808 -2.51 -31.62 44.59
N ILE A 809 -1.79 -30.57 44.96
CA ILE A 809 -0.43 -30.29 44.47
C ILE A 809 0.52 -30.36 45.66
N ILE A 810 1.56 -31.17 45.53
CA ILE A 810 2.64 -31.30 46.52
C ILE A 810 3.89 -30.63 45.94
N HIS A 811 4.37 -29.61 46.64
CA HIS A 811 5.57 -28.86 46.22
C HIS A 811 6.84 -29.57 46.66
N LYS A 812 7.76 -29.84 45.73
CA LYS A 812 9.12 -30.33 46.01
C LYS A 812 10.00 -29.15 46.48
N PRO A 813 10.80 -29.30 47.55
CA PRO A 813 10.94 -30.51 48.38
C PRO A 813 9.83 -30.63 49.43
N PHE A 814 9.39 -31.87 49.69
CA PHE A 814 8.35 -32.19 50.68
C PHE A 814 8.79 -33.28 51.65
N GLU A 815 8.15 -33.34 52.82
CA GLU A 815 8.40 -34.39 53.81
C GLU A 815 7.46 -35.59 53.63
N VAL A 816 7.87 -36.74 54.19
CA VAL A 816 7.05 -37.95 54.22
C VAL A 816 5.71 -37.71 54.93
N ALA A 817 5.68 -36.89 55.98
CA ALA A 817 4.47 -36.53 56.69
C ALA A 817 3.47 -35.77 55.80
N ASP A 818 3.96 -34.85 54.96
CA ASP A 818 3.14 -34.06 54.04
C ASP A 818 2.51 -34.94 52.96
N LEU A 819 3.28 -35.89 52.41
CA LEU A 819 2.78 -36.87 51.45
C LEU A 819 1.64 -37.70 52.03
N ILE A 820 1.84 -38.26 53.23
CA ILE A 820 0.83 -39.08 53.90
C ILE A 820 -0.43 -38.27 54.24
N ALA A 821 -0.28 -37.04 54.74
CA ALA A 821 -1.39 -36.17 55.09
C ALA A 821 -2.24 -35.80 53.87
N ASN A 822 -1.61 -35.40 52.76
CA ASN A 822 -2.30 -35.03 51.52
C ASN A 822 -2.96 -36.25 50.87
N LEU A 823 -2.30 -37.40 50.87
CA LEU A 823 -2.87 -38.65 50.40
C LEU A 823 -4.16 -39.01 51.14
N ARG A 824 -4.12 -38.98 52.49
CA ARG A 824 -5.30 -39.26 53.33
C ARG A 824 -6.43 -38.29 53.06
N LYS A 825 -6.13 -37.00 52.91
CA LYS A 825 -7.13 -35.95 52.59
C LYS A 825 -7.83 -36.21 51.26
N VAL A 826 -7.07 -36.52 50.20
CA VAL A 826 -7.61 -36.76 48.85
C VAL A 826 -8.45 -38.03 48.81
N LEU A 827 -7.99 -39.12 49.46
CA LEU A 827 -8.75 -40.37 49.53
C LEU A 827 -10.00 -40.28 50.43
N ALA A 828 -9.99 -39.42 51.46
CA ALA A 828 -11.15 -39.19 52.32
C ALA A 828 -12.26 -38.43 51.59
N ASN A 829 -11.92 -37.41 50.81
CA ASN A 829 -12.89 -36.63 50.03
C ASN A 829 -13.66 -37.47 49.00
N ARG A 830 -13.05 -38.55 48.49
CA ARG A 830 -13.71 -39.51 47.57
C ARG A 830 -14.81 -40.34 48.23
N ARG A 831 -14.78 -40.55 49.55
CA ARG A 831 -15.82 -41.34 50.26
C ARG A 831 -17.04 -40.48 50.66
N ALA A 832 -16.93 -39.16 50.58
CA ALA A 832 -17.97 -38.22 50.98
C ALA A 832 -18.83 -37.69 49.82
N GLY A 833 -18.43 -37.94 48.56
CA GLY A 833 -19.19 -37.63 47.34
C GLY A 833 -19.42 -38.90 46.53
#